data_AF-A0A8J6RTE0-F1
#
_entry.id   AF-A0A8J6RTE0-F1
#
_cell.length_a   1.000
_cell.length_b   1.000
_cell.length_c   1.000
_cell.angle_alpha   90.00
_cell.angle_beta   90.00
_cell.angle_gamma   90.00
#
_symmetry.space_group_name_H-M   'P 1'
#
loop_
_entity.id
_entity.type
_entity.pdbx_description
1 polymer ?
#
loop_
_entity_poly.entity_id
_entity_poly.type
_entity_poly.pdbx_seq_one_letter_code
_entity_poly.pdbx_strand_id
1 'polypeptide(L)'
;MKKRIKNLAFFVIAFIAGLNRLGSRLSKKIKKSMVMVAIAAVIVLAGHTVAAQVSPPEQSLASLKSVPIPEPDNLGQFVKDKTAAIALGKTLFWDMQVGSDGLQSCASCHFHAGADNRAKNQLHPGPSTNFTSGTGPNYTLKPEDYPFHKLQNPNDRSSTVLADNNDITGSQGVDLTKFNDIIPGSAVDNVTVQPDPVFNVNGINVRQVTGRNTPSTINAVFNFRNFWDGRAQNDFNGVNPFGSRDKNAFLYKVATKQSSLQQVKVSLKNSSLASQAVGPPLSDVEESGTGRVFPDVGQKFNRVKTKKLPRETGKKLKFLPPLAKQLVHPEDSVLGKYSNWPQPGLKQKTYETMVKEAFKPEWWDSQQIIKVGTDGSRIFKQPQGALATDEFTLMDYNFSLFMGLSIQLYESTLVSDNTPFDQYMEGNSNALTSQQKLGKQLFEGKAKCVNCHGGAEFTNASVRNVRNERLERMVMGDNGVAVYDNGFYNIGVRPTQEDLGVGGKDPFGNPLSESRLAQNGKFNDPNLSPPISATERVAVDGAFKTPGLRNVALTAPYLHNGGQLTLRQVVDFYNRGGDFHETNIQNLDPDIENLGLSESEKDALVAFMNGLTDARVRNQSAPFDHPQLFIPNGHPGDQNSVTNDGSGKATTALLELPAVGRNGGSPLASFLENSAPAAAQSPTPVQPTSNPLEGSITQQDCPPNSTLQFVAGGYVCISN
;
A
#
# COMPACT_ATOMS: atom_id res chain seq x y z
N MET A 1 -31.15 3.19 25.46
CA MET A 1 -32.50 3.02 24.85
C MET A 1 -33.61 2.69 25.85
N LYS A 2 -33.52 1.59 26.63
CA LYS A 2 -34.58 1.17 27.59
C LYS A 2 -35.01 2.24 28.63
N LYS A 3 -34.09 3.11 29.07
CA LYS A 3 -34.37 4.19 30.04
C LYS A 3 -35.15 5.37 29.42
N ARG A 4 -34.92 5.69 28.13
CA ARG A 4 -35.63 6.75 27.40
C ARG A 4 -37.06 6.34 27.02
N ILE A 5 -37.25 5.07 26.63
CA ILE A 5 -38.58 4.51 26.31
C ILE A 5 -39.49 4.47 27.55
N LYS A 6 -38.93 4.10 28.72
CA LYS A 6 -39.68 4.14 30.00
C LYS A 6 -40.15 5.55 30.37
N ASN A 7 -39.30 6.57 30.17
CA ASN A 7 -39.65 7.96 30.49
C ASN A 7 -40.74 8.52 29.55
N LEU A 8 -40.70 8.16 28.25
CA LEU A 8 -41.71 8.58 27.28
C LEU A 8 -43.08 7.94 27.55
N ALA A 9 -43.09 6.63 27.86
CA ALA A 9 -44.32 5.94 28.26
C ALA A 9 -44.94 6.55 29.53
N PHE A 10 -44.12 6.94 30.50
CA PHE A 10 -44.59 7.59 31.73
C PHE A 10 -45.22 8.98 31.45
N PHE A 11 -44.64 9.75 30.53
CA PHE A 11 -45.16 11.07 30.14
C PHE A 11 -46.52 10.97 29.42
N VAL A 12 -46.68 9.99 28.53
CA VAL A 12 -47.94 9.75 27.81
C VAL A 12 -49.04 9.30 28.78
N ILE A 13 -48.72 8.41 29.73
CA ILE A 13 -49.68 7.96 30.75
C ILE A 13 -50.09 9.12 31.67
N ALA A 14 -49.13 9.96 32.10
CA ALA A 14 -49.42 11.14 32.91
C ALA A 14 -50.26 12.20 32.17
N PHE A 15 -50.02 12.41 30.87
CA PHE A 15 -50.78 13.33 30.04
C PHE A 15 -52.23 12.86 29.82
N ILE A 16 -52.43 11.56 29.55
CA ILE A 16 -53.77 10.95 29.43
C ILE A 16 -54.52 11.01 30.78
N ALA A 17 -53.82 10.79 31.90
CA ALA A 17 -54.40 10.93 33.24
C ALA A 17 -54.79 12.39 33.55
N GLY A 18 -54.00 13.37 33.10
CA GLY A 18 -54.29 14.81 33.21
C GLY A 18 -55.53 15.23 32.41
N LEU A 19 -55.68 14.72 31.18
CA LEU A 19 -56.86 14.97 30.33
C LEU A 19 -58.17 14.40 30.93
N ASN A 20 -58.07 13.30 31.69
CA ASN A 20 -59.21 12.72 32.40
C ASN A 20 -59.58 13.46 33.70
N ARG A 21 -58.65 14.25 34.28
CA ARG A 21 -58.91 15.09 35.46
C ARG A 21 -59.50 16.47 35.14
N LEU A 22 -59.48 16.92 33.89
CA LEU A 22 -60.27 18.09 33.47
C LEU A 22 -61.76 17.74 33.39
N GLY A 23 -62.49 18.18 34.41
CA GLY A 23 -63.91 17.93 34.64
C GLY A 23 -64.86 18.41 33.53
N SER A 24 -65.81 17.53 33.24
CA SER A 24 -67.24 17.73 32.90
C SER A 24 -67.72 18.75 31.85
N ARG A 25 -66.89 19.51 31.12
CA ARG A 25 -67.39 20.51 30.13
C ARG A 25 -66.93 20.35 28.67
N LEU A 26 -66.36 19.21 28.28
CA LEU A 26 -66.05 18.93 26.87
C LEU A 26 -66.83 17.73 26.34
N SER A 27 -67.50 17.91 25.20
CA SER A 27 -68.29 16.87 24.55
C SER A 27 -67.43 15.68 24.14
N LYS A 28 -68.02 14.47 24.12
CA LYS A 28 -67.37 13.21 23.71
C LYS A 28 -66.65 13.31 22.35
N LYS A 29 -67.13 14.16 21.44
CA LYS A 29 -66.50 14.38 20.12
C LYS A 29 -65.16 15.09 20.24
N ILE A 30 -65.04 16.10 21.10
CA ILE A 30 -63.79 16.88 21.25
C ILE A 30 -62.71 16.05 21.96
N LYS A 31 -63.09 15.22 22.94
CA LYS A 31 -62.16 14.27 23.58
C LYS A 31 -61.60 13.25 22.59
N LYS A 32 -62.41 12.74 21.66
CA LYS A 32 -61.94 11.83 20.60
C LYS A 32 -61.00 12.51 19.62
N SER A 33 -61.29 13.75 19.20
CA SER A 33 -60.40 14.52 18.31
C SER A 33 -59.05 14.85 18.96
N MET A 34 -59.02 15.24 20.24
CA MET A 34 -57.75 15.51 20.94
C MET A 34 -56.89 14.26 21.13
N VAL A 35 -57.51 13.10 21.39
CA VAL A 35 -56.78 11.82 21.48
C VAL A 35 -56.23 11.41 20.11
N MET A 36 -56.99 11.61 19.02
CA MET A 36 -56.49 11.35 17.66
C MET A 36 -55.35 12.29 17.25
N VAL A 37 -55.41 13.56 17.63
CA VAL A 37 -54.32 14.53 17.39
C VAL A 37 -53.09 14.19 18.23
N ALA A 38 -53.25 13.75 19.48
CA ALA A 38 -52.14 13.30 20.31
C ALA A 38 -51.50 12.00 19.76
N ILE A 39 -52.30 11.06 19.27
CA ILE A 39 -51.79 9.83 18.61
C ILE A 39 -51.10 10.18 17.29
N ALA A 40 -51.66 11.08 16.48
CA ALA A 40 -51.03 11.54 15.24
C ALA A 40 -49.71 12.30 15.53
N ALA A 41 -49.66 13.13 16.56
CA ALA A 41 -48.43 13.81 16.99
C ALA A 41 -47.38 12.81 17.51
N VAL A 42 -47.79 11.74 18.20
CA VAL A 42 -46.88 10.65 18.60
C VAL A 42 -46.43 9.82 17.40
N ILE A 43 -47.26 9.60 16.38
CA ILE A 43 -46.87 8.93 15.13
C ILE A 43 -45.93 9.82 14.29
N VAL A 44 -46.12 11.14 14.30
CA VAL A 44 -45.21 12.09 13.63
C VAL A 44 -43.90 12.21 14.41
N LEU A 45 -43.91 12.29 15.75
CA LEU A 45 -42.68 12.30 16.58
C LEU A 45 -41.95 10.94 16.59
N ALA A 46 -42.67 9.82 16.50
CA ALA A 46 -42.10 8.49 16.28
C ALA A 46 -41.60 8.34 14.83
N GLY A 47 -42.31 8.92 13.86
CA GLY A 47 -41.92 8.94 12.44
C GLY A 47 -40.64 9.74 12.17
N HIS A 48 -40.37 10.78 12.97
CA HIS A 48 -39.11 11.53 12.92
C HIS A 48 -37.96 10.89 13.73
N THR A 49 -38.20 9.74 14.37
CA THR A 49 -37.15 8.95 15.04
C THR A 49 -36.95 7.57 14.42
N VAL A 50 -37.69 7.25 13.37
CA VAL A 50 -37.39 6.17 12.42
C VAL A 50 -36.86 6.80 11.13
N ALA A 51 -35.87 7.70 11.26
CA ALA A 51 -34.84 7.75 10.24
C ALA A 51 -34.22 6.36 10.23
N ALA A 52 -34.20 5.72 9.07
CA ALA A 52 -33.63 4.41 8.85
C ALA A 52 -32.35 4.27 9.68
N GLN A 53 -32.31 3.29 10.58
CA GLN A 53 -31.04 2.71 10.99
C GLN A 53 -30.48 2.06 9.72
N VAL A 54 -29.80 2.88 8.91
CA VAL A 54 -28.65 2.44 8.16
C VAL A 54 -27.79 1.76 9.22
N SER A 55 -27.62 0.44 9.12
CA SER A 55 -26.62 -0.27 9.91
C SER A 55 -25.35 0.58 9.89
N PRO A 56 -24.69 0.89 11.02
CA PRO A 56 -23.38 1.51 10.94
C PRO A 56 -22.55 0.66 9.97
N PRO A 57 -21.74 1.26 9.08
CA PRO A 57 -20.79 0.49 8.28
C PRO A 57 -20.00 -0.44 9.21
N GLU A 58 -19.51 -1.57 8.70
CA GLU A 58 -18.77 -2.59 9.48
C GLU A 58 -17.50 -2.01 10.12
N GLN A 59 -17.66 -1.20 11.16
CA GLN A 59 -16.60 -0.56 11.93
C GLN A 59 -16.02 -1.57 12.92
N SER A 60 -16.79 -2.57 13.35
CA SER A 60 -16.30 -3.60 14.26
C SER A 60 -15.12 -4.35 13.64
N LEU A 61 -14.03 -4.44 14.40
CA LEU A 61 -12.87 -5.22 13.99
C LEU A 61 -13.23 -6.71 13.88
N ALA A 62 -12.68 -7.39 12.88
CA ALA A 62 -12.94 -8.79 12.60
C ALA A 62 -11.70 -9.50 12.04
N SER A 63 -11.69 -10.84 12.07
CA SER A 63 -10.64 -11.62 11.41
C SER A 63 -10.66 -11.40 9.90
N LEU A 64 -9.49 -11.30 9.26
CA LEU A 64 -9.37 -11.16 7.79
C LEU A 64 -9.63 -12.47 7.06
N LYS A 65 -9.50 -13.61 7.73
CA LYS A 65 -9.46 -14.94 7.11
C LYS A 65 -10.72 -15.31 6.31
N SER A 66 -11.88 -14.75 6.68
CA SER A 66 -13.14 -14.98 5.98
C SER A 66 -13.48 -13.91 4.94
N VAL A 67 -12.64 -12.89 4.77
CA VAL A 67 -12.89 -11.80 3.83
C VAL A 67 -12.49 -12.26 2.42
N PRO A 68 -13.41 -12.23 1.44
CA PRO A 68 -13.06 -12.58 0.07
C PRO A 68 -12.12 -11.54 -0.52
N ILE A 69 -11.07 -12.01 -1.18
CA ILE A 69 -10.14 -11.17 -1.93
C ILE A 69 -10.90 -10.55 -3.11
N PRO A 70 -10.88 -9.21 -3.30
CA PRO A 70 -11.50 -8.58 -4.46
C PRO A 70 -10.88 -9.07 -5.77
N GLU A 71 -11.69 -9.65 -6.65
CA GLU A 71 -11.25 -10.12 -7.98
C GLU A 71 -11.74 -9.21 -9.11
N PRO A 72 -11.01 -9.12 -10.24
CA PRO A 72 -11.48 -8.40 -11.41
C PRO A 72 -12.73 -9.02 -12.03
N ASP A 73 -13.69 -8.17 -12.38
CA ASP A 73 -15.03 -8.58 -12.85
C ASP A 73 -15.04 -9.32 -14.19
N ASN A 74 -14.02 -9.11 -15.02
CA ASN A 74 -13.88 -9.69 -16.35
C ASN A 74 -12.48 -10.32 -16.59
N LEU A 75 -11.80 -10.76 -15.52
CA LEU A 75 -10.44 -11.33 -15.59
C LEU A 75 -10.27 -12.41 -16.67
N GLY A 76 -11.29 -13.28 -16.80
CA GLY A 76 -11.33 -14.37 -17.76
C GLY A 76 -11.36 -13.94 -19.23
N GLN A 77 -11.45 -12.65 -19.55
CA GLN A 77 -11.28 -12.13 -20.92
C GLN A 77 -9.80 -12.00 -21.32
N PHE A 78 -8.89 -11.99 -20.35
CA PHE A 78 -7.47 -11.70 -20.55
C PHE A 78 -6.59 -12.88 -20.12
N VAL A 79 -6.83 -13.38 -18.91
CA VAL A 79 -6.04 -14.45 -18.29
C VAL A 79 -6.65 -15.79 -18.66
N LYS A 80 -5.81 -16.71 -19.13
CA LYS A 80 -6.19 -18.11 -19.41
C LYS A 80 -5.77 -19.07 -18.30
N ASP A 81 -4.69 -18.75 -17.58
CA ASP A 81 -4.18 -19.55 -16.47
C ASP A 81 -3.72 -18.62 -15.34
N LYS A 82 -4.48 -18.62 -14.24
CA LYS A 82 -4.23 -17.75 -13.07
C LYS A 82 -2.92 -18.13 -12.37
N THR A 83 -2.56 -19.41 -12.31
CA THR A 83 -1.31 -19.88 -11.67
C THR A 83 -0.09 -19.45 -12.49
N ALA A 84 -0.16 -19.55 -13.83
CA ALA A 84 0.90 -19.04 -14.70
C ALA A 84 1.02 -17.51 -14.59
N ALA A 85 -0.10 -16.79 -14.49
CA ALA A 85 -0.10 -15.33 -14.30
C ALA A 85 0.51 -14.92 -12.94
N ILE A 86 0.22 -15.64 -11.86
CA ILE A 86 0.86 -15.42 -10.54
C ILE A 86 2.37 -15.66 -10.62
N ALA A 87 2.81 -16.71 -11.31
CA ALA A 87 4.24 -16.97 -11.50
C ALA A 87 4.92 -15.86 -12.32
N LEU A 88 4.27 -15.35 -13.36
CA LEU A 88 4.76 -14.18 -14.10
C LEU A 88 4.80 -12.93 -13.21
N GLY A 89 3.77 -12.71 -12.38
CA GLY A 89 3.69 -11.58 -11.46
C GLY A 89 4.81 -11.57 -10.45
N LYS A 90 5.04 -12.69 -9.75
CA LYS A 90 6.16 -12.84 -8.81
C LYS A 90 7.51 -12.65 -9.52
N THR A 91 7.63 -13.15 -10.74
CA THR A 91 8.85 -12.96 -11.53
C THR A 91 9.09 -11.47 -11.82
N LEU A 92 8.10 -10.75 -12.37
CA LEU A 92 8.25 -9.33 -12.73
C LEU A 92 8.40 -8.42 -11.51
N PHE A 93 7.68 -8.68 -10.42
CA PHE A 93 7.76 -7.89 -9.20
C PHE A 93 9.17 -7.89 -8.60
N TRP A 94 9.87 -9.04 -8.69
CA TRP A 94 11.19 -9.22 -8.12
C TRP A 94 12.33 -8.97 -9.12
N ASP A 95 12.10 -8.99 -10.44
CA ASP A 95 13.21 -8.96 -11.41
C ASP A 95 13.87 -7.58 -11.54
N MET A 96 15.12 -7.49 -11.08
CA MET A 96 15.96 -6.28 -11.17
C MET A 96 16.18 -5.79 -12.62
N GLN A 97 15.86 -6.64 -13.61
CA GLN A 97 16.00 -6.31 -15.03
C GLN A 97 14.83 -5.46 -15.57
N VAL A 98 13.77 -5.22 -14.79
CA VAL A 98 12.65 -4.34 -15.18
C VAL A 98 13.12 -2.90 -15.28
N GLY A 99 13.80 -2.39 -14.25
CA GLY A 99 14.34 -1.03 -14.22
C GLY A 99 15.43 -0.78 -15.27
N SER A 100 15.64 0.49 -15.62
CA SER A 100 16.58 0.91 -16.66
C SER A 100 18.04 0.69 -16.29
N ASP A 101 18.37 0.59 -15.00
CA ASP A 101 19.75 0.41 -14.54
C ASP A 101 20.11 -1.06 -14.26
N GLY A 102 19.16 -1.98 -14.44
CA GLY A 102 19.32 -3.39 -14.14
C GLY A 102 19.51 -3.72 -12.66
N LEU A 103 19.23 -2.79 -11.74
CA LEU A 103 19.29 -2.98 -10.29
C LEU A 103 17.93 -2.78 -9.61
N GLN A 104 17.09 -1.91 -10.18
CA GLN A 104 15.81 -1.58 -9.59
C GLN A 104 14.67 -2.51 -10.06
N SER A 105 13.83 -2.90 -9.12
CA SER A 105 12.55 -3.59 -9.33
C SER A 105 11.52 -3.07 -8.32
N CYS A 106 10.26 -3.49 -8.43
CA CYS A 106 9.24 -3.19 -7.41
C CYS A 106 9.70 -3.68 -6.03
N ALA A 107 10.27 -4.88 -5.96
CA ALA A 107 10.77 -5.46 -4.71
C ALA A 107 11.90 -4.63 -4.08
N SER A 108 12.69 -3.86 -4.85
CA SER A 108 13.80 -3.06 -4.30
C SER A 108 13.35 -1.99 -3.31
N CYS A 109 12.10 -1.52 -3.40
CA CYS A 109 11.47 -0.62 -2.43
C CYS A 109 10.48 -1.33 -1.50
N HIS A 110 10.09 -2.58 -1.79
CA HIS A 110 9.03 -3.31 -1.09
C HIS A 110 9.53 -4.64 -0.49
N PHE A 111 10.82 -4.73 -0.14
CA PHE A 111 11.46 -5.97 0.29
C PHE A 111 11.23 -6.33 1.76
N HIS A 112 10.90 -5.36 2.62
CA HIS A 112 10.80 -5.56 4.06
C HIS A 112 9.33 -5.49 4.51
N ALA A 113 8.69 -6.65 4.70
CA ALA A 113 7.24 -6.73 4.96
C ALA A 113 6.39 -5.92 3.95
N GLY A 114 6.84 -5.88 2.69
CA GLY A 114 6.21 -5.11 1.61
C GLY A 114 6.53 -3.62 1.61
N ALA A 115 7.39 -3.12 2.50
CA ALA A 115 7.79 -1.71 2.64
C ALA A 115 9.31 -1.54 2.52
N ASP A 116 9.80 -0.31 2.72
CA ASP A 116 11.22 0.04 2.72
C ASP A 116 11.68 0.42 4.13
N ASN A 117 12.68 -0.31 4.64
CA ASN A 117 13.28 -0.04 5.94
C ASN A 117 14.76 0.38 5.82
N ARG A 118 15.21 0.84 4.64
CA ARG A 118 16.55 1.41 4.49
C ARG A 118 16.64 2.72 5.27
N ALA A 119 17.84 3.06 5.74
CA ALA A 119 18.12 4.34 6.42
C ALA A 119 19.08 5.24 5.62
N LYS A 120 19.81 4.67 4.66
CA LYS A 120 20.81 5.37 3.86
C LYS A 120 20.19 5.90 2.57
N ASN A 121 20.40 7.18 2.28
CA ASN A 121 19.90 7.84 1.07
C ASN A 121 18.37 7.73 0.94
N GLN A 122 17.62 8.10 1.97
CA GLN A 122 16.16 7.99 2.00
C GLN A 122 15.46 9.34 2.17
N LEU A 123 16.18 10.47 2.19
CA LEU A 123 15.57 11.78 2.32
C LEU A 123 15.23 12.37 0.96
N HIS A 124 14.03 12.92 0.84
CA HIS A 124 13.58 13.81 -0.23
C HIS A 124 13.28 15.18 0.38
N PRO A 125 13.70 16.31 -0.23
CA PRO A 125 13.59 17.65 0.36
C PRO A 125 12.17 18.26 0.34
N GLY A 126 11.15 17.41 0.29
CA GLY A 126 9.76 17.81 0.11
C GLY A 126 9.54 18.81 -1.05
N PRO A 127 8.56 19.72 -0.94
CA PRO A 127 8.28 20.74 -1.95
C PRO A 127 9.31 21.89 -1.99
N SER A 128 10.17 22.04 -0.98
CA SER A 128 11.14 23.15 -0.90
C SER A 128 12.38 22.96 -1.79
N THR A 129 12.60 21.75 -2.33
CA THR A 129 13.81 21.34 -3.09
C THR A 129 15.15 21.47 -2.35
N ASN A 130 15.16 22.09 -1.17
CA ASN A 130 16.28 22.17 -0.24
C ASN A 130 16.05 21.23 0.94
N PHE A 131 17.09 20.47 1.28
CA PHE A 131 17.10 19.59 2.45
C PHE A 131 17.21 20.39 3.75
N THR A 132 16.76 19.80 4.85
CA THR A 132 16.99 20.36 6.18
C THR A 132 18.49 20.46 6.50
N SER A 133 18.88 21.56 7.14
CA SER A 133 20.27 21.88 7.47
C SER A 133 20.99 20.71 8.17
N GLY A 134 22.16 20.33 7.65
CA GLY A 134 22.97 19.24 8.19
C GLY A 134 22.63 17.85 7.62
N THR A 135 21.53 17.73 6.88
CA THR A 135 21.16 16.53 6.12
C THR A 135 21.42 16.76 4.62
N GLY A 136 21.03 15.80 3.77
CA GLY A 136 21.18 15.92 2.32
C GLY A 136 21.01 14.59 1.59
N PRO A 137 21.24 14.58 0.27
CA PRO A 137 21.35 13.34 -0.49
C PRO A 137 22.40 12.43 0.14
N ASN A 138 22.20 11.12 0.08
CA ASN A 138 23.09 10.13 0.69
C ASN A 138 23.29 10.23 2.22
N TYR A 139 22.50 11.03 2.95
CA TYR A 139 22.51 11.03 4.42
C TYR A 139 22.06 9.67 5.00
N THR A 140 22.56 9.33 6.19
CA THR A 140 22.10 8.14 6.94
C THR A 140 21.20 8.60 8.08
N LEU A 141 19.92 8.24 8.02
CA LEU A 141 18.94 8.54 9.06
C LEU A 141 19.30 7.86 10.39
N LYS A 142 19.03 8.58 11.48
CA LYS A 142 19.31 8.19 12.86
C LYS A 142 18.07 8.37 13.72
N PRO A 143 17.98 7.72 14.90
CA PRO A 143 16.84 7.89 15.79
C PRO A 143 16.57 9.34 16.20
N GLU A 144 17.61 10.16 16.32
CA GLU A 144 17.51 11.55 16.77
C GLU A 144 16.88 12.49 15.73
N ASP A 145 16.86 12.07 14.46
CA ASP A 145 16.21 12.80 13.37
C ASP A 145 14.68 12.77 13.51
N TYR A 146 14.15 11.92 14.39
CA TYR A 146 12.71 11.72 14.61
C TYR A 146 12.22 12.26 15.97
N PRO A 147 10.93 12.63 16.06
CA PRO A 147 10.02 12.84 14.93
C PRO A 147 10.41 14.08 14.12
N PHE A 148 9.98 14.15 12.85
CA PHE A 148 10.26 15.31 11.98
C PHE A 148 9.65 16.61 12.53
N HIS A 149 8.50 16.52 13.21
CA HIS A 149 7.95 17.60 14.00
C HIS A 149 8.11 17.29 15.49
N LYS A 150 9.12 17.87 16.13
CA LYS A 150 9.51 17.56 17.51
C LYS A 150 9.06 18.64 18.48
N LEU A 151 8.21 18.26 19.41
CA LEU A 151 7.67 19.12 20.45
C LEU A 151 8.39 18.93 21.79
N GLN A 152 8.45 19.98 22.61
CA GLN A 152 8.97 19.92 23.97
C GLN A 152 8.12 19.01 24.86
N ASN A 153 6.79 19.10 24.73
CA ASN A 153 5.86 18.16 25.34
C ASN A 153 5.15 17.37 24.24
N PRO A 154 5.44 16.06 24.07
CA PRO A 154 4.85 15.26 22.99
C PRO A 154 3.32 15.08 23.10
N ASN A 155 2.72 15.44 24.24
CA ASN A 155 1.27 15.39 24.49
C ASN A 155 0.53 16.69 24.24
N ASP A 156 1.26 17.77 23.98
CA ASP A 156 0.69 19.09 23.83
C ASP A 156 1.17 19.71 22.52
N ARG A 157 0.29 19.69 21.51
CA ARG A 157 0.56 20.29 20.20
C ARG A 157 0.82 21.80 20.25
N SER A 158 0.44 22.48 21.34
CA SER A 158 0.72 23.90 21.55
C SER A 158 2.05 24.16 22.25
N SER A 159 2.77 23.10 22.66
CA SER A 159 4.07 23.25 23.30
C SER A 159 5.15 23.71 22.32
N THR A 160 6.27 24.18 22.86
CA THR A 160 7.40 24.68 22.07
C THR A 160 7.88 23.65 21.05
N VAL A 161 7.95 24.05 19.77
CA VAL A 161 8.57 23.26 18.70
C VAL A 161 10.09 23.32 18.89
N LEU A 162 10.70 22.16 19.12
CA LEU A 162 12.16 22.00 19.28
C LEU A 162 12.86 21.81 17.93
N ALA A 163 12.19 21.14 16.98
CA ALA A 163 12.66 20.97 15.60
C ALA A 163 11.45 20.75 14.68
N ASP A 164 11.53 21.25 13.44
CA ASP A 164 10.57 20.99 12.38
C ASP A 164 11.32 20.69 11.08
N ASN A 165 11.03 19.55 10.47
CA ASN A 165 11.59 19.09 9.21
C ASN A 165 10.45 18.79 8.23
N ASN A 166 10.51 19.37 7.03
CA ASN A 166 9.57 19.14 5.93
C ASN A 166 10.10 18.16 4.87
N ASP A 167 11.29 17.60 5.08
CA ASP A 167 11.79 16.47 4.31
C ASP A 167 10.87 15.26 4.47
N ILE A 168 11.03 14.31 3.56
CA ILE A 168 10.23 13.10 3.46
C ILE A 168 11.17 11.91 3.44
N THR A 169 10.91 10.91 4.29
CA THR A 169 11.60 9.61 4.20
C THR A 169 10.92 8.76 3.14
N GLY A 170 11.48 8.78 1.93
CA GLY A 170 11.05 7.96 0.79
C GLY A 170 11.99 6.79 0.53
N SER A 171 11.90 6.23 -0.67
CA SER A 171 12.75 5.14 -1.17
C SER A 171 13.69 5.64 -2.26
N GLN A 172 14.96 5.25 -2.20
CA GLN A 172 15.85 5.50 -3.34
C GLN A 172 15.46 4.63 -4.54
N GLY A 173 15.31 5.29 -5.69
CA GLY A 173 15.05 4.70 -7.00
C GLY A 173 16.30 4.75 -7.86
N VAL A 174 16.25 5.39 -9.03
CA VAL A 174 17.36 5.44 -10.02
C VAL A 174 18.05 6.80 -10.08
N ASP A 175 19.26 6.83 -10.65
CA ASP A 175 19.94 8.09 -11.00
C ASP A 175 19.17 8.83 -12.11
N LEU A 176 19.21 10.16 -12.13
CA LEU A 176 18.57 10.94 -13.19
C LEU A 176 19.26 10.71 -14.54
N THR A 177 18.53 10.07 -15.45
CA THR A 177 19.02 9.74 -16.79
C THR A 177 17.92 9.93 -17.83
N LYS A 178 18.30 10.26 -19.07
CA LYS A 178 17.41 10.25 -20.22
C LYS A 178 17.47 8.88 -20.90
N PHE A 179 16.32 8.26 -21.13
CA PHE A 179 16.25 7.02 -21.91
C PHE A 179 16.52 7.29 -23.39
N ASN A 180 17.39 6.49 -24.00
CA ASN A 180 17.69 6.55 -25.44
C ASN A 180 17.08 5.36 -26.18
N ASP A 181 17.37 4.14 -25.72
CA ASP A 181 16.85 2.89 -26.28
C ASP A 181 17.12 1.72 -25.32
N ILE A 182 16.56 0.54 -25.59
CA ILE A 182 16.99 -0.69 -24.94
C ILE A 182 18.33 -1.18 -25.53
N ILE A 183 19.09 -1.94 -24.75
CA ILE A 183 20.24 -2.70 -25.26
C ILE A 183 19.83 -4.17 -25.34
N PRO A 184 19.68 -4.78 -26.54
CA PRO A 184 19.20 -6.15 -26.67
C PRO A 184 20.00 -7.16 -25.84
N GLY A 185 19.31 -7.82 -24.90
CA GLY A 185 19.89 -8.81 -23.98
C GLY A 185 20.74 -8.23 -22.86
N SER A 186 20.62 -6.94 -22.57
CA SER A 186 21.21 -6.27 -21.41
C SER A 186 20.14 -5.92 -20.38
N ALA A 187 20.45 -6.14 -19.10
CA ALA A 187 19.61 -5.69 -18.00
C ALA A 187 19.60 -4.15 -17.87
N VAL A 188 20.63 -3.48 -18.40
CA VAL A 188 20.78 -2.03 -18.39
C VAL A 188 20.35 -1.47 -19.74
N ASP A 189 19.55 -0.42 -19.72
CA ASP A 189 19.10 0.32 -20.91
C ASP A 189 20.21 1.26 -21.41
N ASN A 190 20.11 1.69 -22.66
CA ASN A 190 20.96 2.76 -23.18
C ASN A 190 20.39 4.10 -22.71
N VAL A 191 21.14 4.79 -21.86
CA VAL A 191 20.71 6.04 -21.24
C VAL A 191 21.82 7.10 -21.30
N THR A 192 21.43 8.37 -21.21
CA THR A 192 22.35 9.49 -21.06
C THR A 192 22.18 10.11 -19.68
N VAL A 193 23.24 10.11 -18.87
CA VAL A 193 23.25 10.77 -17.55
C VAL A 193 22.91 12.24 -17.70
N GLN A 194 21.99 12.73 -16.86
CA GLN A 194 21.64 14.15 -16.77
C GLN A 194 22.09 14.67 -15.40
N PRO A 195 22.72 15.86 -15.30
CA PRO A 195 23.03 16.45 -14.01
C PRO A 195 21.77 16.57 -13.15
N ASP A 196 21.81 16.06 -11.93
CA ASP A 196 20.68 16.15 -11.01
C ASP A 196 20.82 17.40 -10.11
N PRO A 197 19.90 18.38 -10.17
CA PRO A 197 20.00 19.60 -9.38
C PRO A 197 19.76 19.38 -7.88
N VAL A 198 19.11 18.28 -7.49
CA VAL A 198 18.71 18.00 -6.11
C VAL A 198 19.51 16.85 -5.53
N PHE A 199 19.59 15.73 -6.25
CA PHE A 199 20.23 14.51 -5.81
C PHE A 199 21.67 14.42 -6.36
N ASN A 200 22.51 15.36 -5.91
CA ASN A 200 23.95 15.31 -6.17
C ASN A 200 24.76 15.67 -4.92
N VAL A 201 26.00 15.18 -4.86
CA VAL A 201 26.99 15.56 -3.86
C VAL A 201 28.20 16.12 -4.60
N ASN A 202 28.43 17.43 -4.48
CA ASN A 202 29.50 18.16 -5.18
C ASN A 202 29.49 17.94 -6.70
N GLY A 203 28.30 17.93 -7.32
CA GLY A 203 28.14 17.72 -8.76
C GLY A 203 28.25 16.27 -9.23
N ILE A 204 28.35 15.30 -8.30
CA ILE A 204 28.26 13.87 -8.60
C ILE A 204 26.84 13.43 -8.30
N ASN A 205 26.13 12.87 -9.29
CA ASN A 205 24.78 12.39 -9.08
C ASN A 205 24.75 11.24 -8.07
N VAL A 206 23.78 11.27 -7.18
CA VAL A 206 23.38 10.13 -6.35
C VAL A 206 21.97 9.69 -6.76
N ARG A 207 21.54 8.52 -6.30
CA ARG A 207 20.22 8.00 -6.66
C ARG A 207 19.11 8.90 -6.11
N GLN A 208 18.11 9.18 -6.93
CA GLN A 208 16.94 9.96 -6.53
C GLN A 208 16.13 9.22 -5.47
N VAL A 209 15.38 9.97 -4.66
CA VAL A 209 14.51 9.44 -3.60
C VAL A 209 13.06 9.79 -3.91
N THR A 210 12.10 8.90 -3.64
CA THR A 210 10.68 9.20 -3.82
C THR A 210 10.20 10.28 -2.85
N GLY A 211 9.28 11.13 -3.31
CA GLY A 211 8.66 12.17 -2.48
C GLY A 211 7.61 11.67 -1.48
N ARG A 212 7.52 10.38 -1.21
CA ARG A 212 6.63 9.76 -0.20
C ARG A 212 7.25 8.49 0.35
N ASN A 213 6.93 8.20 1.61
CA ASN A 213 7.26 6.95 2.27
C ASN A 213 6.57 5.77 1.59
N THR A 214 7.27 4.65 1.48
CA THR A 214 6.81 3.48 0.73
C THR A 214 5.87 2.62 1.58
N PRO A 215 4.58 2.50 1.22
CA PRO A 215 3.64 1.70 2.00
C PRO A 215 3.84 0.20 1.77
N SER A 216 3.30 -0.63 2.67
CA SER A 216 3.31 -2.08 2.49
C SER A 216 2.44 -2.55 1.30
N THR A 217 2.95 -3.50 0.51
CA THR A 217 2.19 -4.24 -0.52
C THR A 217 1.33 -5.36 0.06
N ILE A 218 1.59 -5.81 1.29
CA ILE A 218 0.84 -6.88 1.95
C ILE A 218 -0.57 -6.39 2.27
N ASN A 219 -1.58 -7.21 1.96
CA ASN A 219 -3.00 -6.87 2.03
C ASN A 219 -3.45 -5.69 1.14
N ALA A 220 -2.59 -5.14 0.27
CA ALA A 220 -2.95 -4.00 -0.58
C ALA A 220 -4.06 -4.33 -1.60
N VAL A 221 -4.31 -5.62 -1.87
CA VAL A 221 -5.42 -6.10 -2.71
C VAL A 221 -6.80 -5.68 -2.20
N PHE A 222 -6.93 -5.40 -0.89
CA PHE A 222 -8.18 -4.95 -0.33
C PHE A 222 -8.45 -3.46 -0.55
N ASN A 223 -7.45 -2.66 -0.96
CA ASN A 223 -7.62 -1.22 -1.18
C ASN A 223 -8.48 -0.93 -2.43
N PHE A 224 -9.45 -0.03 -2.30
CA PHE A 224 -10.26 0.42 -3.43
C PHE A 224 -9.44 1.21 -4.46
N ARG A 225 -8.59 2.14 -4.00
CA ARG A 225 -7.59 2.85 -4.82
C ARG A 225 -6.22 2.69 -4.17
N ASN A 226 -5.15 2.60 -4.97
CA ASN A 226 -3.77 2.47 -4.46
C ASN A 226 -2.97 3.76 -4.63
N PHE A 227 -1.76 3.79 -4.04
CA PHE A 227 -0.99 4.99 -3.64
C PHE A 227 -1.62 5.80 -2.50
N TRP A 228 -0.80 6.62 -1.83
CA TRP A 228 -1.23 7.48 -0.73
C TRP A 228 -2.30 8.50 -1.13
N ASP A 229 -2.27 9.01 -2.36
CA ASP A 229 -3.24 9.97 -2.92
C ASP A 229 -4.36 9.30 -3.73
N GLY A 230 -4.39 7.97 -3.80
CA GLY A 230 -5.41 7.23 -4.53
C GLY A 230 -5.37 7.38 -6.05
N ARG A 231 -4.24 7.82 -6.64
CA ARG A 231 -4.17 8.04 -8.10
C ARG A 231 -4.33 6.75 -8.91
N ALA A 232 -3.93 5.59 -8.37
CA ALA A 232 -4.16 4.30 -9.02
C ALA A 232 -5.63 3.89 -8.86
N GLN A 233 -6.38 3.98 -9.96
CA GLN A 233 -7.83 3.80 -9.97
C GLN A 233 -8.24 2.33 -9.79
N ASN A 234 -9.41 2.14 -9.17
CA ASN A 234 -10.05 0.83 -9.01
C ASN A 234 -10.31 0.12 -10.34
N ASP A 235 -10.50 0.85 -11.44
CA ASP A 235 -10.63 0.30 -12.77
C ASP A 235 -9.30 0.40 -13.55
N PHE A 236 -8.77 -0.73 -14.01
CA PHE A 236 -7.53 -0.76 -14.79
C PHE A 236 -7.82 -0.65 -16.29
N ASN A 237 -7.15 0.29 -16.96
CA ASN A 237 -7.33 0.55 -18.40
C ASN A 237 -6.37 -0.24 -19.31
N GLY A 238 -5.49 -1.07 -18.74
CA GLY A 238 -4.50 -1.85 -19.48
C GLY A 238 -3.20 -1.12 -19.82
N VAL A 239 -3.09 0.18 -19.58
CA VAL A 239 -1.99 1.04 -20.07
C VAL A 239 -1.28 1.80 -18.95
N ASN A 240 -2.03 2.43 -18.04
CA ASN A 240 -1.48 3.32 -17.02
C ASN A 240 -2.34 3.35 -15.73
N PRO A 241 -1.88 4.03 -14.66
CA PRO A 241 -2.58 4.00 -13.36
C PRO A 241 -3.96 4.67 -13.32
N PHE A 242 -4.30 5.48 -14.32
CA PHE A 242 -5.43 6.42 -14.23
C PHE A 242 -6.77 5.83 -14.66
N GLY A 243 -6.83 4.56 -15.05
CA GLY A 243 -8.09 3.89 -15.37
C GLY A 243 -8.90 4.66 -16.43
N SER A 244 -10.20 4.74 -16.22
CA SER A 244 -11.14 5.47 -17.09
C SER A 244 -10.93 7.00 -17.12
N ARG A 245 -10.02 7.57 -16.32
CA ARG A 245 -9.68 9.00 -16.40
C ARG A 245 -8.86 9.31 -17.65
N ASP A 246 -8.00 8.39 -18.07
CA ASP A 246 -7.35 8.48 -19.38
C ASP A 246 -8.31 8.00 -20.48
N LYS A 247 -8.91 8.95 -21.20
CA LYS A 247 -9.82 8.65 -22.31
C LYS A 247 -9.10 8.13 -23.55
N ASN A 248 -7.78 8.30 -23.62
CA ASN A 248 -6.93 7.94 -24.74
C ASN A 248 -6.19 6.61 -24.53
N ALA A 249 -6.34 5.97 -23.36
CA ALA A 249 -5.80 4.64 -23.13
C ALA A 249 -6.52 3.59 -24.02
N PHE A 250 -5.75 2.87 -24.82
CA PHE A 250 -6.23 1.74 -25.62
C PHE A 250 -5.10 0.74 -25.88
N LEU A 251 -5.51 -0.50 -26.14
CA LEU A 251 -4.66 -1.62 -26.54
C LEU A 251 -5.11 -2.14 -27.90
N TYR A 252 -4.41 -3.14 -28.41
CA TYR A 252 -4.82 -3.89 -29.60
C TYR A 252 -5.09 -5.35 -29.25
N LYS A 253 -6.02 -5.97 -29.97
CA LYS A 253 -6.18 -7.43 -29.98
C LYS A 253 -6.34 -7.96 -31.40
N VAL A 254 -6.08 -9.24 -31.60
CA VAL A 254 -6.32 -9.92 -32.87
C VAL A 254 -7.83 -10.03 -33.10
N ALA A 255 -8.32 -9.52 -34.23
CA ALA A 255 -9.76 -9.52 -34.55
C ALA A 255 -10.20 -10.84 -35.21
N THR A 256 -9.59 -11.19 -36.35
CA THR A 256 -9.75 -12.48 -37.04
C THR A 256 -8.45 -12.86 -37.77
N LYS A 257 -8.05 -14.14 -37.73
CA LYS A 257 -6.91 -14.73 -38.48
C LYS A 257 -5.53 -14.04 -38.36
N GLN A 258 -4.97 -13.80 -37.16
CA GLN A 258 -3.57 -13.34 -36.91
C GLN A 258 -3.01 -12.12 -37.72
N SER A 259 -3.81 -11.53 -38.62
CA SER A 259 -3.37 -10.59 -39.66
C SER A 259 -4.11 -9.26 -39.61
N SER A 260 -5.06 -9.11 -38.68
CA SER A 260 -5.78 -7.87 -38.41
C SER A 260 -5.83 -7.56 -36.91
N LEU A 261 -5.39 -6.36 -36.56
CA LEU A 261 -5.46 -5.81 -35.21
C LEU A 261 -6.67 -4.88 -35.07
N GLN A 262 -7.40 -5.04 -33.96
CA GLN A 262 -8.51 -4.20 -33.56
C GLN A 262 -8.12 -3.40 -32.32
N GLN A 263 -8.32 -2.08 -32.38
CA GLN A 263 -8.19 -1.21 -31.21
C GLN A 263 -9.28 -1.52 -30.19
N VAL A 264 -8.91 -1.61 -28.92
CA VAL A 264 -9.82 -1.90 -27.81
C VAL A 264 -9.52 -1.01 -26.61
N LYS A 265 -10.58 -0.49 -25.99
CA LYS A 265 -10.50 0.11 -24.66
C LYS A 265 -10.76 -0.98 -23.64
N VAL A 266 -9.90 -1.03 -22.63
CA VAL A 266 -9.97 -2.01 -21.54
C VAL A 266 -10.43 -1.31 -20.27
N SER A 267 -11.20 -2.02 -19.44
CA SER A 267 -11.59 -1.60 -18.10
C SER A 267 -11.85 -2.87 -17.30
N LEU A 268 -11.07 -3.09 -16.23
CA LEU A 268 -11.27 -4.16 -15.26
C LEU A 268 -11.48 -3.52 -13.89
N LYS A 269 -12.64 -3.72 -13.25
CA LYS A 269 -12.86 -3.19 -11.89
C LYS A 269 -12.14 -4.04 -10.85
N ASN A 270 -11.92 -3.51 -9.65
CA ASN A 270 -11.14 -4.17 -8.58
C ASN A 270 -9.70 -4.49 -9.03
N SER A 271 -9.15 -3.58 -9.82
CA SER A 271 -7.81 -3.69 -10.39
C SER A 271 -6.93 -2.48 -10.07
N SER A 272 -7.13 -1.90 -8.88
CA SER A 272 -6.26 -0.84 -8.36
C SER A 272 -4.79 -1.26 -8.25
N LEU A 273 -4.52 -2.53 -7.97
CA LEU A 273 -3.15 -3.08 -7.99
C LEU A 273 -2.58 -3.14 -9.42
N ALA A 274 -3.35 -3.58 -10.42
CA ALA A 274 -2.85 -3.57 -11.80
C ALA A 274 -2.62 -2.14 -12.31
N SER A 275 -3.49 -1.20 -11.92
CA SER A 275 -3.28 0.24 -12.15
C SER A 275 -1.99 0.73 -11.47
N GLN A 276 -1.74 0.33 -10.21
CA GLN A 276 -0.53 0.73 -9.48
C GLN A 276 0.74 0.13 -10.09
N ALA A 277 0.71 -1.14 -10.46
CA ALA A 277 1.86 -1.90 -10.95
C ALA A 277 2.44 -1.37 -12.27
N VAL A 278 1.65 -0.57 -13.02
CA VAL A 278 2.11 0.09 -14.25
C VAL A 278 2.54 1.55 -14.05
N GLY A 279 2.74 2.00 -12.81
CA GLY A 279 3.30 3.32 -12.52
C GLY A 279 4.83 3.29 -12.44
N PRO A 280 5.40 2.59 -11.44
CA PRO A 280 6.84 2.62 -11.14
C PRO A 280 7.76 2.28 -12.32
N PRO A 281 7.45 1.30 -13.20
CA PRO A 281 8.34 0.94 -14.30
C PRO A 281 8.60 2.06 -15.31
N LEU A 282 7.81 3.13 -15.34
CA LEU A 282 8.03 4.31 -16.20
C LEU A 282 8.40 5.58 -15.43
N SER A 283 8.45 5.51 -14.10
CA SER A 283 8.80 6.63 -13.25
C SER A 283 10.29 6.88 -13.33
N ASP A 284 10.68 8.12 -13.62
CA ASP A 284 12.08 8.52 -13.77
C ASP A 284 12.80 8.79 -12.45
N VAL A 285 12.05 8.76 -11.35
CA VAL A 285 12.59 8.71 -9.99
C VAL A 285 12.74 7.25 -9.55
N GLU A 286 11.74 6.40 -9.81
CA GLU A 286 11.68 5.04 -9.24
C GLU A 286 12.51 4.04 -10.03
N GLU A 287 12.18 3.73 -11.29
CA GLU A 287 12.77 2.60 -12.01
C GLU A 287 13.36 2.92 -13.40
N SER A 288 13.12 4.08 -13.99
CA SER A 288 13.39 4.30 -15.42
C SER A 288 14.19 5.55 -15.76
N GLY A 289 14.81 5.56 -16.94
CA GLY A 289 15.24 6.82 -17.55
C GLY A 289 14.04 7.62 -18.07
N THR A 290 14.11 8.95 -17.98
CA THR A 290 13.06 9.85 -18.47
C THR A 290 12.76 9.57 -19.95
N GLY A 291 11.48 9.37 -20.26
CA GLY A 291 10.97 9.18 -21.62
C GLY A 291 10.77 7.73 -22.07
N ARG A 292 11.14 6.74 -21.24
CA ARG A 292 10.84 5.32 -21.52
C ARG A 292 9.34 5.06 -21.55
N VAL A 293 8.87 4.18 -22.43
CA VAL A 293 7.46 3.76 -22.52
C VAL A 293 7.29 2.25 -22.32
N PHE A 294 6.08 1.80 -21.98
CA PHE A 294 5.80 0.37 -21.72
C PHE A 294 6.17 -0.59 -22.85
N PRO A 295 5.94 -0.24 -24.12
CA PRO A 295 6.41 -1.07 -25.23
C PRO A 295 7.92 -1.36 -25.19
N ASP A 296 8.75 -0.42 -24.71
CA ASP A 296 10.19 -0.63 -24.54
C ASP A 296 10.48 -1.67 -23.45
N VAL A 297 9.71 -1.64 -22.35
CA VAL A 297 9.79 -2.65 -21.27
C VAL A 297 9.48 -4.04 -21.84
N GLY A 298 8.43 -4.18 -22.65
CA GLY A 298 8.09 -5.45 -23.30
C GLY A 298 9.18 -5.92 -24.27
N GLN A 299 9.69 -5.01 -25.10
CA GLN A 299 10.74 -5.28 -26.08
C GLN A 299 12.05 -5.73 -25.42
N LYS A 300 12.38 -5.20 -24.22
CA LYS A 300 13.54 -5.61 -23.42
C LYS A 300 13.51 -7.10 -23.06
N PHE A 301 12.32 -7.66 -22.86
CA PHE A 301 12.13 -9.04 -22.42
C PHE A 301 11.84 -10.02 -23.57
N ASN A 302 11.28 -9.54 -24.67
CA ASN A 302 10.86 -10.38 -25.78
C ASN A 302 11.95 -10.63 -26.81
N ARG A 303 11.84 -11.79 -27.46
CA ARG A 303 12.76 -12.21 -28.50
C ARG A 303 12.33 -11.62 -29.85
N VAL A 304 13.06 -10.64 -30.37
CA VAL A 304 12.87 -10.19 -31.76
C VAL A 304 13.40 -11.25 -32.73
N LYS A 305 12.53 -12.08 -33.32
CA LYS A 305 12.92 -13.03 -34.37
C LYS A 305 13.21 -12.28 -35.68
N THR A 306 14.48 -12.04 -35.99
CA THR A 306 14.89 -11.54 -37.32
C THR A 306 15.07 -12.70 -38.30
N LYS A 307 14.59 -12.57 -39.54
CA LYS A 307 14.90 -13.53 -40.62
C LYS A 307 16.30 -13.23 -41.19
N LYS A 308 17.10 -14.31 -41.34
CA LYS A 308 18.43 -14.39 -41.97
C LYS A 308 19.56 -13.58 -41.31
N LEU A 309 20.16 -14.16 -40.27
CA LEU A 309 21.61 -13.98 -40.04
C LEU A 309 22.37 -15.07 -40.83
N PRO A 310 23.47 -14.73 -41.53
CA PRO A 310 24.33 -15.71 -42.19
C PRO A 310 24.82 -16.81 -41.23
N ARG A 311 25.06 -18.01 -41.76
CA ARG A 311 25.33 -19.25 -40.99
C ARG A 311 26.62 -19.25 -40.14
N GLU A 312 27.37 -18.15 -40.09
CA GLU A 312 28.52 -17.97 -39.17
C GLU A 312 28.33 -16.83 -38.14
N THR A 313 27.22 -16.08 -38.22
CA THR A 313 26.77 -15.06 -37.25
C THR A 313 25.55 -15.51 -36.43
N GLY A 314 25.20 -16.80 -36.47
CA GLY A 314 24.16 -17.44 -35.64
C GLY A 314 24.41 -17.43 -34.12
N LYS A 315 25.29 -16.56 -33.62
CA LYS A 315 25.47 -16.28 -32.19
C LYS A 315 24.31 -15.41 -31.70
N LYS A 316 23.31 -16.11 -31.14
CA LYS A 316 22.39 -15.70 -30.06
C LYS A 316 21.51 -14.48 -30.34
N LEU A 317 20.24 -14.74 -30.68
CA LEU A 317 19.14 -13.82 -30.33
C LEU A 317 19.19 -13.63 -28.81
N LYS A 318 19.67 -12.47 -28.34
CA LYS A 318 19.82 -12.18 -26.92
C LYS A 318 18.49 -11.64 -26.39
N PHE A 319 17.90 -12.35 -25.45
CA PHE A 319 16.76 -11.93 -24.64
C PHE A 319 17.17 -12.07 -23.17
N LEU A 320 16.48 -11.36 -22.27
CA LEU A 320 16.74 -11.48 -20.84
C LEU A 320 16.02 -12.71 -20.29
N PRO A 321 16.75 -13.72 -19.76
CA PRO A 321 16.10 -14.78 -19.00
C PRO A 321 15.45 -14.19 -17.74
N PRO A 322 14.26 -14.68 -17.35
CA PRO A 322 13.63 -14.25 -16.11
C PRO A 322 14.54 -14.48 -14.89
N LEU A 323 14.66 -13.45 -14.04
CA LEU A 323 15.45 -13.45 -12.81
C LEU A 323 16.94 -13.81 -13.01
N ALA A 324 17.51 -13.51 -14.19
CA ALA A 324 18.88 -13.92 -14.55
C ALA A 324 19.97 -13.36 -13.62
N LYS A 325 19.66 -12.37 -12.78
CA LYS A 325 20.56 -11.77 -11.80
C LYS A 325 20.37 -12.32 -10.38
N GLN A 326 19.38 -13.19 -10.16
CA GLN A 326 18.88 -13.53 -8.83
C GLN A 326 18.72 -15.03 -8.67
N LEU A 327 19.08 -15.53 -7.50
CA LEU A 327 18.75 -16.89 -7.09
C LEU A 327 17.27 -17.01 -6.73
N VAL A 328 16.69 -18.17 -7.04
CA VAL A 328 15.33 -18.55 -6.60
C VAL A 328 15.46 -19.80 -5.76
N HIS A 329 14.96 -19.80 -4.52
CA HIS A 329 15.05 -20.97 -3.66
C HIS A 329 14.29 -22.16 -4.28
N PRO A 330 14.80 -23.41 -4.24
CA PRO A 330 14.11 -24.58 -4.80
C PRO A 330 12.71 -24.82 -4.21
N GLU A 331 12.52 -24.41 -2.96
CA GLU A 331 11.24 -24.52 -2.24
C GLU A 331 10.40 -23.24 -2.24
N ASP A 332 10.76 -22.23 -3.05
CA ASP A 332 9.89 -21.06 -3.27
C ASP A 332 8.46 -21.53 -3.61
N SER A 333 7.47 -20.92 -2.98
CA SER A 333 6.07 -21.38 -3.01
C SER A 333 5.42 -21.26 -4.40
N VAL A 334 5.94 -20.38 -5.25
CA VAL A 334 5.39 -20.09 -6.59
C VAL A 334 6.38 -20.52 -7.68
N LEU A 335 7.66 -20.15 -7.53
CA LEU A 335 8.70 -20.28 -8.54
C LEU A 335 9.62 -21.49 -8.33
N GLY A 336 9.51 -22.20 -7.20
CA GLY A 336 10.44 -23.28 -6.84
C GLY A 336 10.57 -24.37 -7.92
N LYS A 337 9.46 -24.75 -8.55
CA LYS A 337 9.44 -25.73 -9.66
C LYS A 337 10.16 -25.26 -10.93
N TYR A 338 10.37 -23.96 -11.08
CA TYR A 338 11.10 -23.35 -12.20
C TYR A 338 12.52 -22.94 -11.81
N SER A 339 12.91 -23.08 -10.54
CA SER A 339 14.20 -22.56 -10.06
C SER A 339 15.40 -23.17 -10.81
N ASN A 340 16.34 -22.31 -11.20
CA ASN A 340 17.63 -22.69 -11.76
C ASN A 340 18.72 -22.95 -10.71
N TRP A 341 18.34 -23.01 -9.42
CA TRP A 341 19.27 -23.23 -8.32
C TRP A 341 20.24 -24.40 -8.56
N PRO A 342 21.53 -24.25 -8.22
CA PRO A 342 22.14 -23.11 -7.52
C PRO A 342 22.56 -21.94 -8.44
N GLN A 343 22.13 -21.94 -9.71
CA GLN A 343 22.39 -20.84 -10.64
C GLN A 343 21.24 -19.81 -10.64
N PRO A 344 21.50 -18.53 -10.95
CA PRO A 344 20.45 -17.53 -11.11
C PRO A 344 19.43 -17.89 -12.21
N GLY A 345 18.24 -17.30 -12.09
CA GLY A 345 17.17 -17.37 -13.07
C GLY A 345 16.25 -18.58 -12.98
N LEU A 346 15.41 -18.74 -14.01
CA LEU A 346 14.43 -19.82 -14.12
C LEU A 346 14.78 -20.80 -15.25
N LYS A 347 14.66 -22.11 -14.98
CA LYS A 347 14.82 -23.20 -15.95
C LYS A 347 13.70 -23.16 -16.99
N GLN A 348 14.08 -23.23 -18.27
CA GLN A 348 13.17 -23.44 -19.39
C GLN A 348 12.03 -22.40 -19.50
N LYS A 349 12.21 -21.21 -18.91
CA LYS A 349 11.27 -20.10 -19.00
C LYS A 349 11.89 -18.91 -19.72
N THR A 350 11.08 -18.28 -20.54
CA THR A 350 11.27 -16.92 -21.06
C THR A 350 10.03 -16.11 -20.73
N TYR A 351 10.14 -14.78 -20.69
CA TYR A 351 8.98 -13.91 -20.54
C TYR A 351 7.91 -14.17 -21.61
N GLU A 352 8.33 -14.37 -22.85
CA GLU A 352 7.43 -14.78 -23.95
C GLU A 352 6.64 -16.05 -23.60
N THR A 353 7.30 -17.10 -23.09
CA THR A 353 6.59 -18.34 -22.71
C THR A 353 5.66 -18.13 -21.52
N MET A 354 6.06 -17.33 -20.53
CA MET A 354 5.25 -17.06 -19.35
C MET A 354 4.00 -16.24 -19.70
N VAL A 355 4.13 -15.22 -20.55
CA VAL A 355 2.98 -14.48 -21.10
C VAL A 355 2.07 -15.41 -21.89
N LYS A 356 2.65 -16.24 -22.78
CA LYS A 356 1.89 -17.20 -23.58
C LYS A 356 1.18 -18.24 -22.73
N GLU A 357 1.69 -18.62 -21.57
CA GLU A 357 1.05 -19.54 -20.63
C GLU A 357 -0.04 -18.85 -19.79
N ALA A 358 0.15 -17.58 -19.43
CA ALA A 358 -0.77 -16.82 -18.57
C ALA A 358 -1.96 -16.20 -19.33
N PHE A 359 -1.76 -15.71 -20.56
CA PHE A 359 -2.73 -14.87 -21.26
C PHE A 359 -3.25 -15.48 -22.56
N LYS A 360 -4.48 -15.09 -22.93
CA LYS A 360 -5.12 -15.54 -24.16
C LYS A 360 -4.42 -15.00 -25.41
N PRO A 361 -4.34 -15.80 -26.49
CA PRO A 361 -3.57 -15.48 -27.69
C PRO A 361 -4.01 -14.20 -28.41
N GLU A 362 -5.28 -13.80 -28.35
CA GLU A 362 -5.74 -12.57 -28.99
C GLU A 362 -5.01 -11.30 -28.49
N TRP A 363 -4.35 -11.34 -27.35
CA TRP A 363 -3.60 -10.22 -26.78
C TRP A 363 -2.12 -10.18 -27.17
N TRP A 364 -1.57 -11.23 -27.78
CA TRP A 364 -0.13 -11.30 -28.11
C TRP A 364 0.21 -11.97 -29.44
N ASP A 365 -0.70 -12.76 -30.04
CA ASP A 365 -0.44 -13.62 -31.19
C ASP A 365 -0.76 -12.93 -32.53
N SER A 366 0.03 -11.92 -32.89
CA SER A 366 -0.10 -11.20 -34.16
C SER A 366 1.11 -11.38 -35.05
N GLN A 367 0.87 -11.47 -36.36
CA GLN A 367 1.92 -11.35 -37.38
C GLN A 367 2.20 -9.90 -37.76
N GLN A 368 1.34 -8.94 -37.36
CA GLN A 368 1.57 -7.52 -37.63
C GLN A 368 2.48 -6.89 -36.58
N ILE A 369 3.34 -5.99 -37.04
CA ILE A 369 4.14 -5.08 -36.23
C ILE A 369 3.41 -3.75 -36.11
N ILE A 370 3.42 -3.18 -34.92
CA ILE A 370 2.85 -1.88 -34.59
C ILE A 370 3.98 -0.87 -34.61
N LYS A 371 3.97 0.03 -35.60
CA LYS A 371 4.84 1.20 -35.63
C LYS A 371 4.16 2.38 -34.96
N VAL A 372 4.85 3.02 -34.02
CA VAL A 372 4.37 4.20 -33.27
C VAL A 372 4.95 5.46 -33.89
N GLY A 373 4.09 6.29 -34.50
CA GLY A 373 4.50 7.59 -35.01
C GLY A 373 4.83 8.56 -33.87
N THR A 374 5.63 9.60 -34.18
CA THR A 374 5.98 10.68 -33.23
C THR A 374 4.77 11.48 -32.76
N ASP A 375 3.68 11.46 -33.54
CA ASP A 375 2.38 12.05 -33.23
C ASP A 375 1.46 11.10 -32.43
N GLY A 376 1.94 9.91 -32.08
CA GLY A 376 1.14 8.88 -31.41
C GLY A 376 0.26 8.05 -32.36
N SER A 377 0.35 8.24 -33.69
CA SER A 377 -0.34 7.38 -34.65
C SER A 377 0.19 5.93 -34.59
N ARG A 378 -0.63 4.98 -35.07
CA ARG A 378 -0.29 3.54 -35.11
C ARG A 378 -0.40 3.04 -36.53
N ILE A 379 0.71 2.54 -37.07
CA ILE A 379 0.79 1.99 -38.42
C ILE A 379 1.07 0.49 -38.32
N PHE A 380 0.24 -0.34 -38.96
CA PHE A 380 0.43 -1.78 -38.97
C PHE A 380 1.18 -2.23 -40.21
N LYS A 381 2.25 -3.00 -40.01
CA LYS A 381 3.07 -3.53 -41.11
C LYS A 381 3.39 -5.00 -40.92
N GLN A 382 3.81 -5.65 -42.00
CA GLN A 382 4.40 -6.98 -41.92
C GLN A 382 5.85 -6.88 -41.39
N PRO A 383 6.36 -7.89 -40.69
CA PRO A 383 7.70 -7.87 -40.14
C PRO A 383 8.75 -7.89 -41.27
N GLN A 384 9.63 -6.90 -41.29
CA GLN A 384 10.76 -6.81 -42.21
C GLN A 384 12.07 -6.69 -41.43
N GLY A 385 12.76 -7.81 -41.20
CA GLY A 385 14.07 -7.79 -40.52
C GLY A 385 13.98 -7.54 -39.01
N ALA A 386 14.93 -6.76 -38.48
CA ALA A 386 14.92 -6.28 -37.11
C ALA A 386 13.89 -5.16 -36.93
N LEU A 387 13.28 -5.09 -35.75
CA LEU A 387 12.39 -3.98 -35.40
C LEU A 387 13.22 -2.71 -35.20
N ALA A 388 12.72 -1.60 -35.73
CA ALA A 388 13.22 -0.27 -35.36
C ALA A 388 12.79 0.07 -33.92
N THR A 389 13.39 1.12 -33.35
CA THR A 389 13.07 1.62 -32.00
C THR A 389 11.59 1.97 -31.82
N ASP A 390 10.91 2.38 -32.89
CA ASP A 390 9.48 2.74 -32.88
C ASP A 390 8.55 1.59 -33.31
N GLU A 391 9.06 0.35 -33.35
CA GLU A 391 8.34 -0.82 -33.86
C GLU A 391 8.26 -1.95 -32.84
N PHE A 392 7.03 -2.41 -32.61
CA PHE A 392 6.70 -3.32 -31.52
C PHE A 392 5.90 -4.52 -32.03
N THR A 393 6.15 -5.71 -31.48
CA THR A 393 5.18 -6.80 -31.60
C THR A 393 3.92 -6.47 -30.81
N LEU A 394 2.83 -7.19 -31.04
CA LEU A 394 1.63 -7.04 -30.23
C LEU A 394 1.91 -7.31 -28.74
N MET A 395 2.78 -8.28 -28.43
CA MET A 395 3.14 -8.62 -27.06
C MET A 395 3.90 -7.47 -26.37
N ASP A 396 4.82 -6.82 -27.09
CA ASP A 396 5.56 -5.66 -26.57
C ASP A 396 4.61 -4.50 -26.31
N TYR A 397 3.77 -4.19 -27.30
CA TYR A 397 2.83 -3.06 -27.21
C TYR A 397 1.84 -3.22 -26.05
N ASN A 398 1.34 -4.44 -25.82
CA ASN A 398 0.40 -4.74 -24.75
C ASN A 398 1.08 -5.09 -23.42
N PHE A 399 2.40 -4.91 -23.27
CA PHE A 399 3.12 -5.46 -22.12
C PHE A 399 2.64 -4.91 -20.77
N SER A 400 2.17 -3.67 -20.72
CA SER A 400 1.52 -3.07 -19.54
C SER A 400 0.33 -3.89 -19.03
N LEU A 401 -0.47 -4.47 -19.92
CA LEU A 401 -1.61 -5.33 -19.56
C LEU A 401 -1.12 -6.60 -18.86
N PHE A 402 -0.10 -7.25 -19.40
CA PHE A 402 0.43 -8.49 -18.86
C PHE A 402 1.11 -8.25 -17.51
N MET A 403 1.94 -7.22 -17.43
CA MET A 403 2.62 -6.84 -16.20
C MET A 403 1.60 -6.46 -15.11
N GLY A 404 0.70 -5.52 -15.39
CA GLY A 404 -0.28 -5.06 -14.40
C GLY A 404 -1.16 -6.18 -13.85
N LEU A 405 -1.76 -7.01 -14.71
CA LEU A 405 -2.62 -8.11 -14.26
C LEU A 405 -1.84 -9.22 -13.55
N SER A 406 -0.63 -9.55 -14.02
CA SER A 406 0.20 -10.59 -13.39
C SER A 406 0.65 -10.17 -11.98
N ILE A 407 1.11 -8.94 -11.81
CA ILE A 407 1.53 -8.40 -10.50
C ILE A 407 0.33 -8.29 -9.55
N GLN A 408 -0.82 -7.77 -10.00
CA GLN A 408 -2.04 -7.80 -9.18
C GLN A 408 -2.37 -9.20 -8.69
N LEU A 409 -2.28 -10.21 -9.56
CA LEU A 409 -2.58 -11.59 -9.18
C LEU A 409 -1.55 -12.13 -8.19
N TYR A 410 -0.27 -11.78 -8.32
CA TYR A 410 0.74 -12.12 -7.33
C TYR A 410 0.48 -11.42 -5.99
N GLU A 411 0.30 -10.11 -5.98
CA GLU A 411 0.01 -9.34 -4.77
C GLU A 411 -1.30 -9.75 -4.09
N SER A 412 -2.27 -10.27 -4.85
CA SER A 412 -3.50 -10.87 -4.29
C SER A 412 -3.24 -12.12 -3.44
N THR A 413 -2.06 -12.74 -3.55
CA THR A 413 -1.64 -13.85 -2.69
C THR A 413 -0.97 -13.38 -1.40
N LEU A 414 -0.53 -12.12 -1.32
CA LEU A 414 0.19 -11.56 -0.18
C LEU A 414 -0.78 -11.12 0.92
N VAL A 415 -1.50 -12.09 1.49
CA VAL A 415 -2.55 -11.87 2.49
C VAL A 415 -2.07 -12.30 3.89
N SER A 416 -2.07 -11.35 4.82
CA SER A 416 -1.71 -11.52 6.23
C SER A 416 -2.98 -11.60 7.08
N ASP A 417 -3.50 -12.82 7.22
CA ASP A 417 -4.77 -13.18 7.86
C ASP A 417 -4.64 -14.13 9.07
N ASN A 418 -3.43 -14.31 9.60
CA ASN A 418 -3.16 -15.20 10.75
C ASN A 418 -2.34 -14.50 11.85
N THR A 419 -2.70 -13.26 12.16
CA THR A 419 -2.12 -12.52 13.29
C THR A 419 -2.64 -13.08 14.63
N PRO A 420 -1.98 -12.78 15.76
CA PRO A 420 -2.54 -13.03 17.10
C PRO A 420 -3.96 -12.46 17.27
N PHE A 421 -4.24 -11.30 16.65
CA PHE A 421 -5.58 -10.73 16.62
C PHE A 421 -6.58 -11.60 15.84
N ASP A 422 -6.23 -12.10 14.66
CA ASP A 422 -7.12 -12.99 13.89
C ASP A 422 -7.46 -14.25 14.70
N GLN A 423 -6.46 -14.89 15.29
CA GLN A 423 -6.64 -16.09 16.12
C GLN A 423 -7.55 -15.81 17.32
N TYR A 424 -7.42 -14.63 17.94
CA TYR A 424 -8.29 -14.19 19.01
C TYR A 424 -9.75 -14.03 18.55
N MET A 425 -9.97 -13.41 17.40
CA MET A 425 -11.30 -13.25 16.81
C MET A 425 -11.90 -14.58 16.34
N GLU A 426 -11.06 -15.59 16.04
CA GLU A 426 -11.45 -16.96 15.71
C GLU A 426 -11.70 -17.85 16.95
N GLY A 427 -11.59 -17.30 18.16
CA GLY A 427 -11.94 -17.99 19.41
C GLY A 427 -10.76 -18.45 20.27
N ASN A 428 -9.51 -18.25 19.84
CA ASN A 428 -8.35 -18.46 20.70
C ASN A 428 -8.18 -17.29 21.67
N SER A 429 -8.88 -17.35 22.80
CA SER A 429 -8.87 -16.28 23.81
C SER A 429 -7.48 -15.95 24.38
N ASN A 430 -6.49 -16.82 24.20
CA ASN A 430 -5.12 -16.66 24.70
C ASN A 430 -4.15 -16.09 23.67
N ALA A 431 -4.59 -15.89 22.41
CA ALA A 431 -3.73 -15.34 21.36
C ALA A 431 -3.32 -13.88 21.64
N LEU A 432 -4.18 -13.09 22.30
CA LEU A 432 -3.85 -11.76 22.78
C LEU A 432 -3.53 -11.75 24.28
N THR A 433 -2.48 -11.03 24.65
CA THR A 433 -2.15 -10.71 26.05
C THR A 433 -3.20 -9.80 26.68
N SER A 434 -3.21 -9.69 28.02
CA SER A 434 -4.12 -8.77 28.72
C SER A 434 -3.92 -7.31 28.31
N GLN A 435 -2.67 -6.89 28.10
CA GLN A 435 -2.36 -5.53 27.64
C GLN A 435 -2.82 -5.30 26.20
N GLN A 436 -2.69 -6.29 25.31
CA GLN A 436 -3.23 -6.23 23.95
C GLN A 436 -4.76 -6.12 23.93
N LYS A 437 -5.45 -6.85 24.81
CA LYS A 437 -6.91 -6.75 24.95
C LYS A 437 -7.34 -5.36 25.44
N LEU A 438 -6.61 -4.78 26.38
CA LEU A 438 -6.84 -3.39 26.80
C LEU A 438 -6.61 -2.42 25.64
N GLY A 439 -5.53 -2.59 24.88
CA GLY A 439 -5.24 -1.79 23.70
C GLY A 439 -6.34 -1.87 22.64
N LYS A 440 -6.88 -3.08 22.38
CA LYS A 440 -8.05 -3.27 21.50
C LYS A 440 -9.26 -2.46 21.98
N GLN A 441 -9.58 -2.50 23.27
CA GLN A 441 -10.70 -1.75 23.84
C GLN A 441 -10.52 -0.24 23.70
N LEU A 442 -9.29 0.25 23.87
CA LEU A 442 -8.96 1.66 23.65
C LEU A 442 -9.09 2.04 22.17
N PHE A 443 -8.56 1.19 21.28
CA PHE A 443 -8.60 1.35 19.83
C PHE A 443 -10.04 1.48 19.30
N GLU A 444 -10.95 0.66 19.83
CA GLU A 444 -12.39 0.67 19.49
C GLU A 444 -13.21 1.73 20.24
N GLY A 445 -12.60 2.43 21.21
CA GLY A 445 -13.28 3.31 22.14
C GLY A 445 -12.59 4.65 22.27
N LYS A 446 -11.96 4.88 23.44
CA LYS A 446 -11.38 6.18 23.82
C LYS A 446 -10.43 6.77 22.78
N ALA A 447 -9.64 5.92 22.10
CA ALA A 447 -8.63 6.36 21.14
C ALA A 447 -9.19 6.57 19.71
N LYS A 448 -10.46 6.18 19.46
CA LYS A 448 -11.19 6.37 18.20
C LYS A 448 -10.54 5.79 16.92
N CYS A 449 -9.47 5.02 17.04
CA CYS A 449 -8.70 4.53 15.89
C CYS A 449 -9.56 3.72 14.91
N VAL A 450 -10.53 2.97 15.43
CA VAL A 450 -11.46 2.14 14.64
C VAL A 450 -12.33 2.94 13.66
N ASN A 451 -12.51 4.25 13.89
CA ASN A 451 -13.36 5.09 13.05
C ASN A 451 -12.80 5.21 11.63
N CYS A 452 -11.47 5.12 11.46
CA CYS A 452 -10.80 5.14 10.15
C CYS A 452 -10.12 3.80 9.82
N HIS A 453 -9.67 3.05 10.85
CA HIS A 453 -9.03 1.75 10.72
C HIS A 453 -9.99 0.61 11.08
N GLY A 454 -11.19 0.64 10.51
CA GLY A 454 -12.27 -0.29 10.81
C GLY A 454 -12.20 -1.61 10.04
N GLY A 455 -13.14 -2.50 10.37
CA GLY A 455 -13.35 -3.76 9.68
C GLY A 455 -12.25 -4.79 9.88
N ALA A 456 -12.23 -5.81 9.02
CA ALA A 456 -11.24 -6.88 9.10
C ALA A 456 -9.90 -6.48 8.45
N GLU A 457 -9.98 -5.57 7.48
CA GLU A 457 -8.89 -5.01 6.71
C GLU A 457 -8.09 -3.95 7.50
N PHE A 458 -8.61 -3.46 8.63
CA PHE A 458 -8.06 -2.34 9.42
C PHE A 458 -7.90 -1.05 8.61
N THR A 459 -8.83 -0.79 7.69
CA THR A 459 -8.87 0.42 6.86
C THR A 459 -10.26 0.65 6.28
N ASN A 460 -10.71 1.90 6.32
CA ASN A 460 -11.90 2.36 5.61
C ASN A 460 -11.69 2.57 4.11
N ALA A 461 -10.45 2.52 3.62
CA ALA A 461 -10.14 2.61 2.19
C ALA A 461 -10.35 1.26 1.45
N SER A 462 -10.92 0.26 2.12
CA SER A 462 -11.14 -1.07 1.54
C SER A 462 -12.23 -1.05 0.47
N VAL A 463 -12.16 -1.98 -0.48
CA VAL A 463 -13.19 -2.18 -1.52
C VAL A 463 -14.56 -2.40 -0.87
N ARG A 464 -14.64 -3.13 0.24
CA ARG A 464 -15.90 -3.46 0.92
C ARG A 464 -16.53 -2.22 1.54
N ASN A 465 -15.72 -1.38 2.22
CA ASN A 465 -16.20 -0.16 2.84
C ASN A 465 -16.58 0.91 1.80
N VAL A 466 -15.69 1.21 0.86
CA VAL A 466 -15.89 2.27 -0.15
C VAL A 466 -17.06 1.96 -1.09
N ARG A 467 -17.38 0.69 -1.34
CA ARG A 467 -18.58 0.32 -2.13
C ARG A 467 -19.89 0.61 -1.40
N ASN A 468 -19.90 0.50 -0.08
CA ASN A 468 -21.09 0.78 0.71
C ASN A 468 -21.33 2.29 0.82
N GLU A 469 -20.24 3.04 1.00
CA GLU A 469 -20.27 4.50 1.13
C GLU A 469 -19.02 5.07 0.45
N ARG A 470 -19.19 5.69 -0.71
CA ARG A 470 -18.06 6.13 -1.54
C ARG A 470 -17.70 7.57 -1.24
N LEU A 471 -18.70 8.43 -1.21
CA LEU A 471 -18.62 9.82 -0.76
C LEU A 471 -19.52 9.98 0.46
N GLU A 472 -19.07 10.78 1.43
CA GLU A 472 -19.84 11.04 2.66
C GLU A 472 -19.82 12.53 3.02
N ARG A 473 -20.92 13.01 3.62
CA ARG A 473 -20.99 14.32 4.28
C ARG A 473 -20.70 14.15 5.76
N MET A 474 -19.62 14.77 6.23
CA MET A 474 -19.31 14.79 7.66
C MET A 474 -19.04 16.20 8.16
N VAL A 475 -19.14 16.37 9.47
CA VAL A 475 -18.64 17.57 10.15
C VAL A 475 -17.11 17.50 10.14
N MET A 476 -16.44 18.58 9.78
CA MET A 476 -14.97 18.69 9.80
C MET A 476 -14.49 19.29 11.12
N GLY A 477 -13.17 19.36 11.34
CA GLY A 477 -12.57 19.94 12.54
C GLY A 477 -13.02 21.38 12.86
N ASP A 478 -13.41 22.16 11.85
CA ASP A 478 -13.94 23.53 12.04
C ASP A 478 -15.45 23.60 12.37
N ASN A 479 -16.09 22.45 12.60
CA ASN A 479 -17.53 22.26 12.80
C ASN A 479 -18.39 22.55 11.56
N GLY A 480 -17.80 22.86 10.40
CA GLY A 480 -18.50 22.96 9.13
C GLY A 480 -18.77 21.59 8.53
N VAL A 481 -19.83 21.46 7.73
CA VAL A 481 -20.10 20.24 6.95
C VAL A 481 -19.39 20.32 5.61
N ALA A 482 -18.72 19.23 5.22
CA ALA A 482 -18.11 19.08 3.91
C ALA A 482 -18.31 17.66 3.37
N VAL A 483 -18.16 17.50 2.06
CA VAL A 483 -18.11 16.19 1.41
C VAL A 483 -16.67 15.73 1.24
N TYR A 484 -16.39 14.45 1.48
CA TYR A 484 -15.06 13.87 1.34
C TYR A 484 -15.10 12.47 0.69
N ASP A 485 -13.92 12.02 0.26
CA ASP A 485 -13.73 10.68 -0.31
C ASP A 485 -13.53 9.67 0.83
N ASN A 486 -14.44 8.70 1.01
CA ASN A 486 -14.33 7.73 2.09
C ASN A 486 -12.99 6.97 2.03
N GLY A 487 -12.35 6.79 3.19
CA GLY A 487 -11.02 6.20 3.30
C GLY A 487 -9.86 7.16 3.04
N PHE A 488 -10.11 8.47 2.85
CA PHE A 488 -9.09 9.51 2.74
C PHE A 488 -9.32 10.59 3.79
N TYR A 489 -8.33 10.82 4.66
CA TYR A 489 -8.48 11.77 5.77
C TYR A 489 -7.25 12.65 5.92
N ASN A 490 -7.46 13.91 6.29
CA ASN A 490 -6.40 14.82 6.73
C ASN A 490 -6.30 14.72 8.25
N ILE A 491 -5.12 14.31 8.73
CA ILE A 491 -4.85 14.10 10.16
C ILE A 491 -3.85 15.11 10.73
N GLY A 492 -3.49 16.15 9.96
CA GLY A 492 -2.59 17.20 10.44
C GLY A 492 -1.11 16.82 10.49
N VAL A 493 -0.62 15.97 9.57
CA VAL A 493 0.82 15.59 9.50
C VAL A 493 1.70 16.77 9.07
N ARG A 494 1.25 17.54 8.07
CA ARG A 494 1.88 18.75 7.54
C ARG A 494 0.79 19.76 7.17
N PRO A 495 1.12 21.06 7.02
CA PRO A 495 0.20 22.02 6.45
C PRO A 495 -0.34 21.54 5.10
N THR A 496 -1.66 21.65 4.93
CA THR A 496 -2.38 21.15 3.74
C THR A 496 -1.82 21.67 2.41
N GLN A 497 -1.24 22.88 2.41
CA GLN A 497 -0.68 23.49 1.20
C GLN A 497 0.65 22.86 0.75
N GLU A 498 1.33 22.09 1.62
CA GLU A 498 2.62 21.45 1.33
C GLU A 498 2.46 20.11 0.59
N ASP A 499 1.43 19.32 0.91
CA ASP A 499 1.04 18.12 0.15
C ASP A 499 -0.48 18.00 0.14
N LEU A 500 -1.09 18.19 -1.03
CA LEU A 500 -2.53 18.16 -1.20
C LEU A 500 -3.11 16.74 -1.10
N GLY A 501 -2.29 15.69 -1.20
CA GLY A 501 -2.77 14.30 -1.22
C GLY A 501 -3.80 14.07 -2.34
N VAL A 502 -4.97 13.52 -1.98
CA VAL A 502 -6.09 13.30 -2.92
C VAL A 502 -6.72 14.61 -3.43
N GLY A 503 -6.43 15.74 -2.80
CA GLY A 503 -6.76 17.08 -3.29
C GLY A 503 -5.98 17.48 -4.56
N GLY A 504 -4.92 16.76 -4.90
CA GLY A 504 -4.14 17.00 -6.12
C GLY A 504 -4.90 16.78 -7.43
N LYS A 505 -4.18 16.87 -8.54
CA LYS A 505 -4.71 16.65 -9.90
C LYS A 505 -3.97 15.51 -10.60
N ASP A 506 -4.66 14.83 -11.50
CA ASP A 506 -4.05 13.90 -12.44
C ASP A 506 -3.30 14.66 -13.56
N PRO A 507 -2.46 13.97 -14.37
CA PRO A 507 -1.75 14.58 -15.49
C PRO A 507 -2.64 15.21 -16.57
N PHE A 508 -3.94 14.94 -16.56
CA PHE A 508 -4.93 15.51 -17.48
C PHE A 508 -5.60 16.78 -16.91
N GLY A 509 -5.17 17.23 -15.73
CA GLY A 509 -5.66 18.43 -15.05
C GLY A 509 -6.97 18.22 -14.29
N ASN A 510 -7.47 16.99 -14.15
CA ASN A 510 -8.68 16.70 -13.39
C ASN A 510 -8.35 16.41 -11.91
N PRO A 511 -9.25 16.74 -10.96
CA PRO A 511 -9.06 16.39 -9.55
C PRO A 511 -8.86 14.89 -9.32
N LEU A 512 -7.95 14.51 -8.41
CA LEU A 512 -7.83 13.14 -7.91
C LEU A 512 -9.03 12.74 -7.05
N SER A 513 -9.53 13.65 -6.22
CA SER A 513 -10.74 13.43 -5.42
C SER A 513 -12.00 13.24 -6.26
N GLU A 514 -12.77 12.22 -5.90
CA GLU A 514 -14.07 11.94 -6.48
C GLU A 514 -15.14 12.92 -5.99
N SER A 515 -15.05 13.41 -4.75
CA SER A 515 -15.89 14.50 -4.24
C SER A 515 -15.72 15.77 -5.08
N ARG A 516 -14.48 16.15 -5.39
CA ARG A 516 -14.18 17.32 -6.23
C ARG A 516 -14.53 17.08 -7.70
N LEU A 517 -14.46 15.85 -8.20
CA LEU A 517 -14.99 15.51 -9.52
C LEU A 517 -16.53 15.64 -9.57
N ALA A 518 -17.23 15.20 -8.52
CA ALA A 518 -18.69 15.32 -8.42
C ALA A 518 -19.15 16.77 -8.26
N GLN A 519 -18.45 17.57 -7.45
CA GLN A 519 -18.65 19.03 -7.37
C GLN A 519 -18.53 19.70 -8.76
N ASN A 520 -17.63 19.20 -9.62
CA ASN A 520 -17.44 19.66 -10.99
C ASN A 520 -18.40 19.01 -12.02
N GLY A 521 -19.36 18.20 -11.59
CA GLY A 521 -20.30 17.49 -12.48
C GLY A 521 -19.65 16.39 -13.36
N LYS A 522 -18.44 15.96 -13.04
CA LYS A 522 -17.67 14.93 -13.78
C LYS A 522 -17.77 13.52 -13.16
N PHE A 523 -18.38 13.42 -11.99
CA PHE A 523 -18.64 12.16 -11.29
C PHE A 523 -20.01 12.23 -10.61
N ASN A 524 -20.67 11.08 -10.44
CA ASN A 524 -21.92 10.99 -9.70
C ASN A 524 -21.90 9.71 -8.87
N ASP A 525 -21.98 9.87 -7.54
CA ASP A 525 -22.17 8.75 -6.63
C ASP A 525 -23.68 8.49 -6.47
N PRO A 526 -24.22 7.36 -6.95
CA PRO A 526 -25.65 7.07 -6.83
C PRO A 526 -26.10 6.87 -5.38
N ASN A 527 -25.18 6.60 -4.45
CA ASN A 527 -25.50 6.36 -3.05
C ASN A 527 -25.52 7.65 -2.21
N LEU A 528 -25.01 8.76 -2.75
CA LEU A 528 -25.01 10.05 -2.06
C LEU A 528 -26.27 10.84 -2.41
N SER A 529 -27.14 11.05 -1.42
CA SER A 529 -28.39 11.81 -1.59
C SER A 529 -28.52 12.94 -0.56
N PRO A 530 -28.78 14.19 -0.99
CA PRO A 530 -28.80 14.64 -2.38
C PRO A 530 -27.40 14.57 -3.04
N PRO A 531 -27.30 14.53 -4.39
CA PRO A 531 -26.02 14.65 -5.08
C PRO A 531 -25.27 15.94 -4.68
N ILE A 532 -23.95 15.95 -4.86
CA ILE A 532 -23.12 17.12 -4.53
C ILE A 532 -23.50 18.30 -5.43
N SER A 533 -23.70 19.47 -4.85
CA SER A 533 -23.90 20.71 -5.61
C SER A 533 -22.58 21.39 -5.97
N ALA A 534 -22.56 22.19 -7.04
CA ALA A 534 -21.34 22.88 -7.49
C ALA A 534 -20.73 23.86 -6.46
N THR A 535 -21.54 24.34 -5.51
CA THR A 535 -21.11 25.27 -4.44
C THR A 535 -20.92 24.57 -3.09
N GLU A 536 -21.20 23.27 -3.02
CA GLU A 536 -21.05 22.52 -1.77
C GLU A 536 -19.59 22.35 -1.42
N ARG A 537 -19.24 22.54 -0.14
CA ARG A 537 -17.87 22.43 0.34
C ARG A 537 -17.38 20.98 0.24
N VAL A 538 -16.13 20.81 -0.21
CA VAL A 538 -15.40 19.55 -0.16
C VAL A 538 -14.18 19.68 0.76
N ALA A 539 -13.84 18.62 1.49
CA ALA A 539 -12.70 18.57 2.41
C ALA A 539 -11.76 17.43 2.02
N VAL A 540 -10.85 17.72 1.08
CA VAL A 540 -10.04 16.69 0.41
C VAL A 540 -8.56 17.06 0.30
N ASP A 541 -8.21 18.30 0.63
CA ASP A 541 -6.83 18.74 0.59
C ASP A 541 -6.08 18.27 1.84
N GLY A 542 -4.86 17.74 1.64
CA GLY A 542 -4.05 17.14 2.71
C GLY A 542 -4.60 15.79 3.20
N ALA A 543 -5.58 15.23 2.49
CA ALA A 543 -6.17 13.94 2.82
C ALA A 543 -5.46 12.79 2.08
N PHE A 544 -5.16 11.72 2.82
CA PHE A 544 -4.45 10.55 2.32
C PHE A 544 -5.20 9.28 2.65
N LYS A 545 -4.99 8.27 1.80
CA LYS A 545 -5.57 6.93 1.97
C LYS A 545 -5.19 6.36 3.33
N THR A 546 -6.19 5.95 4.11
CA THR A 546 -5.96 5.25 5.37
C THR A 546 -5.25 3.91 5.12
N PRO A 547 -4.01 3.71 5.62
CA PRO A 547 -3.32 2.45 5.45
C PRO A 547 -3.95 1.36 6.32
N GLY A 548 -3.89 0.11 5.87
CA GLY A 548 -4.18 -1.04 6.74
C GLY A 548 -3.11 -1.14 7.85
N LEU A 549 -3.50 -1.58 9.05
CA LEU A 549 -2.57 -1.67 10.20
C LEU A 549 -1.99 -3.07 10.44
N ARG A 550 -2.32 -4.04 9.58
CA ARG A 550 -1.74 -5.39 9.67
C ARG A 550 -0.26 -5.32 9.34
N ASN A 551 0.56 -5.95 10.19
CA ASN A 551 2.03 -5.91 10.18
C ASN A 551 2.65 -4.53 10.41
N VAL A 552 1.90 -3.54 10.93
CA VAL A 552 2.42 -2.17 11.11
C VAL A 552 3.71 -2.12 11.94
N ALA A 553 3.91 -3.05 12.88
CA ALA A 553 5.14 -3.13 13.68
C ALA A 553 6.43 -3.41 12.85
N LEU A 554 6.30 -3.85 11.59
CA LEU A 554 7.43 -4.18 10.70
C LEU A 554 7.67 -3.12 9.61
N THR A 555 6.89 -2.04 9.55
CA THR A 555 6.87 -1.14 8.37
C THR A 555 7.20 0.30 8.74
N ALA A 556 8.04 0.49 9.74
CA ALA A 556 8.60 1.81 10.07
C ALA A 556 9.58 2.29 8.99
N PRO A 557 9.74 3.62 8.81
CA PRO A 557 9.07 4.70 9.55
C PRO A 557 7.63 4.95 9.07
N TYR A 558 6.84 5.70 9.82
CA TYR A 558 5.39 5.79 9.66
C TYR A 558 4.91 7.12 9.06
N LEU A 559 3.67 7.10 8.58
CA LEU A 559 2.95 8.17 7.86
C LEU A 559 3.44 8.33 6.41
N HIS A 560 2.69 9.06 5.59
CA HIS A 560 3.02 9.23 4.16
C HIS A 560 4.36 9.96 3.92
N ASN A 561 4.84 10.73 4.91
CA ASN A 561 6.14 11.39 4.87
C ASN A 561 7.24 10.60 5.61
N GLY A 562 6.89 9.48 6.27
CA GLY A 562 7.84 8.69 7.05
C GLY A 562 8.43 9.47 8.24
N GLY A 563 7.72 10.44 8.80
CA GLY A 563 8.25 11.38 9.81
C GLY A 563 8.21 10.87 11.27
N GLN A 564 7.73 9.64 11.50
CA GLN A 564 7.66 9.03 12.84
C GLN A 564 8.44 7.70 12.85
N LEU A 565 9.32 7.52 13.83
CA LEU A 565 10.17 6.32 13.94
C LEU A 565 9.44 5.14 14.60
N THR A 566 8.68 5.41 15.67
CA THR A 566 8.09 4.35 16.50
C THR A 566 6.56 4.43 16.52
N LEU A 567 5.90 3.29 16.74
CA LEU A 567 4.44 3.26 16.97
C LEU A 567 4.05 4.13 18.16
N ARG A 568 4.93 4.25 19.15
CA ARG A 568 4.72 5.11 20.30
C ARG A 568 4.65 6.58 19.90
N GLN A 569 5.54 7.06 19.04
CA GLN A 569 5.49 8.41 18.49
C GLN A 569 4.23 8.66 17.65
N VAL A 570 3.76 7.66 16.90
CA VAL A 570 2.46 7.72 16.19
C VAL A 570 1.30 7.85 17.17
N VAL A 571 1.29 7.08 18.27
CA VAL A 571 0.26 7.20 19.29
C VAL A 571 0.32 8.56 19.99
N ASP A 572 1.51 9.09 20.29
CA ASP A 572 1.65 10.44 20.84
C ASP A 572 1.13 11.51 19.86
N PHE A 573 1.33 11.33 18.54
CA PHE A 573 0.78 12.18 17.48
C PHE A 573 -0.75 12.22 17.50
N TYR A 574 -1.40 11.06 17.54
CA TYR A 574 -2.86 11.02 17.64
C TYR A 574 -3.36 11.53 18.99
N ASN A 575 -2.66 11.26 20.09
CA ASN A 575 -3.06 11.70 21.43
C ASN A 575 -3.16 13.23 21.55
N ARG A 576 -2.26 13.96 20.88
CA ARG A 576 -2.28 15.43 20.83
C ARG A 576 -3.20 16.03 19.76
N GLY A 577 -3.80 15.20 18.91
CA GLY A 577 -4.70 15.63 17.82
C GLY A 577 -3.97 16.13 16.57
N GLY A 578 -2.82 15.55 16.23
CA GLY A 578 -2.02 15.94 15.05
C GLY A 578 -1.05 17.09 15.32
N ASP A 579 -0.13 17.32 14.38
CA ASP A 579 0.94 18.33 14.49
C ASP A 579 0.47 19.71 13.99
N PHE A 580 -0.32 19.73 12.93
CA PHE A 580 -0.81 20.95 12.27
C PHE A 580 -2.33 21.09 12.35
N HIS A 581 -2.90 20.78 13.52
CA HIS A 581 -4.34 20.75 13.78
C HIS A 581 -5.04 22.06 13.38
N GLU A 582 -4.60 23.19 13.94
CA GLU A 582 -5.24 24.49 13.72
C GLU A 582 -5.08 24.97 12.27
N THR A 583 -3.89 24.75 11.67
CA THR A 583 -3.60 25.10 10.27
C THR A 583 -4.49 24.31 9.30
N ASN A 584 -4.80 23.05 9.62
CA ASN A 584 -5.56 22.17 8.76
C ASN A 584 -7.06 22.11 9.10
N ILE A 585 -7.54 22.87 10.09
CA ILE A 585 -8.87 22.72 10.71
C ILE A 585 -10.04 22.66 9.71
N GLN A 586 -9.91 23.30 8.55
CA GLN A 586 -10.90 23.27 7.48
C GLN A 586 -10.98 21.92 6.72
N ASN A 587 -9.90 21.16 6.63
CA ASN A 587 -9.89 19.84 5.99
C ASN A 587 -9.69 18.70 7.00
N LEU A 588 -9.35 19.03 8.25
CA LEU A 588 -9.04 18.06 9.30
C LEU A 588 -10.26 17.22 9.64
N ASP A 589 -10.03 15.91 9.75
CA ASP A 589 -11.03 14.99 10.28
C ASP A 589 -11.42 15.36 11.72
N PRO A 590 -12.72 15.38 12.08
CA PRO A 590 -13.19 15.84 13.38
C PRO A 590 -12.76 14.96 14.56
N ASP A 591 -12.40 13.69 14.32
CA ASP A 591 -11.95 12.78 15.38
C ASP A 591 -10.47 12.97 15.75
N ILE A 592 -9.75 13.83 15.02
CA ILE A 592 -8.36 14.19 15.28
C ILE A 592 -8.34 15.32 16.33
N GLU A 593 -8.60 14.94 17.58
CA GLU A 593 -8.66 15.83 18.74
C GLU A 593 -7.71 15.37 19.87
N ASN A 594 -7.66 16.10 20.98
CA ASN A 594 -6.88 15.66 22.14
C ASN A 594 -7.61 14.49 22.84
N LEU A 595 -6.96 13.33 22.91
CA LEU A 595 -7.55 12.09 23.41
C LEU A 595 -7.37 11.89 24.92
N GLY A 596 -6.47 12.66 25.56
CA GLY A 596 -6.21 12.56 27.00
C GLY A 596 -5.79 11.14 27.45
N LEU A 597 -5.03 10.43 26.63
CA LEU A 597 -4.52 9.10 26.94
C LEU A 597 -3.38 9.19 27.96
N SER A 598 -3.46 8.36 29.00
CA SER A 598 -2.36 8.13 29.93
C SER A 598 -1.25 7.32 29.27
N GLU A 599 -0.05 7.35 29.85
CA GLU A 599 1.10 6.57 29.37
C GLU A 599 0.78 5.08 29.26
N SER A 600 0.10 4.51 30.26
CA SER A 600 -0.31 3.09 30.23
C SER A 600 -1.32 2.76 29.14
N GLU A 601 -2.21 3.69 28.78
CA GLU A 601 -3.17 3.49 27.69
C GLU A 601 -2.47 3.51 26.33
N LYS A 602 -1.48 4.40 26.16
CA LYS A 602 -0.66 4.44 24.94
C LYS A 602 0.16 3.18 24.76
N ASP A 603 0.78 2.69 25.84
CA ASP A 603 1.54 1.44 25.81
C ASP A 603 0.64 0.25 25.46
N ALA A 604 -0.62 0.26 25.94
CA ALA A 604 -1.60 -0.74 25.57
C ALA A 604 -1.98 -0.68 24.08
N LEU A 605 -2.15 0.51 23.50
CA LEU A 605 -2.38 0.67 22.05
C LEU A 605 -1.20 0.15 21.22
N VAL A 606 0.04 0.46 21.61
CA VAL A 606 1.25 -0.07 20.96
C VAL A 606 1.28 -1.59 21.06
N ALA A 607 1.00 -2.15 22.24
CA ALA A 607 0.94 -3.60 22.43
C ALA A 607 -0.10 -4.25 21.50
N PHE A 608 -1.29 -3.65 21.37
CA PHE A 608 -2.32 -4.12 20.45
C PHE A 608 -1.86 -4.12 19.00
N MET A 609 -1.25 -3.03 18.52
CA MET A 609 -0.70 -2.96 17.16
C MET A 609 0.40 -4.00 16.90
N ASN A 610 1.22 -4.33 17.91
CA ASN A 610 2.16 -5.45 17.81
C ASN A 610 1.45 -6.81 17.61
N GLY A 611 0.26 -6.98 18.19
CA GLY A 611 -0.62 -8.14 18.01
C GLY A 611 -1.24 -8.27 16.62
N LEU A 612 -1.03 -7.28 15.74
CA LEU A 612 -1.44 -7.30 14.33
C LEU A 612 -0.33 -7.81 13.39
N THR A 613 0.76 -8.37 13.94
CA THR A 613 1.88 -8.91 13.15
C THR A 613 1.69 -10.40 12.88
N ASP A 614 1.69 -10.80 11.62
CA ASP A 614 1.64 -12.20 11.23
C ASP A 614 3.05 -12.82 11.26
N ALA A 615 3.18 -13.95 11.93
CA ALA A 615 4.45 -14.65 12.06
C ALA A 615 5.02 -15.08 10.70
N ARG A 616 4.16 -15.34 9.70
CA ARG A 616 4.59 -15.70 8.36
C ARG A 616 5.29 -14.55 7.65
N VAL A 617 4.81 -13.32 7.84
CA VAL A 617 5.43 -12.11 7.29
C VAL A 617 6.76 -11.86 7.99
N ARG A 618 6.77 -11.90 9.32
CA ARG A 618 8.00 -11.72 10.11
C ARG A 618 9.08 -12.71 9.69
N ASN A 619 8.72 -13.98 9.48
CA ASN A 619 9.66 -15.03 9.12
C ASN A 619 9.83 -15.19 7.60
N GLN A 620 9.21 -14.35 6.78
CA GLN A 620 9.30 -14.40 5.30
C GLN A 620 8.88 -15.77 4.73
N SER A 621 8.00 -16.50 5.43
CA SER A 621 7.48 -17.80 5.00
C SER A 621 6.29 -17.63 4.04
N ALA A 622 5.94 -18.68 3.31
CA ALA A 622 4.89 -18.62 2.31
C ALA A 622 3.57 -18.02 2.86
N PRO A 623 2.90 -17.15 2.09
CA PRO A 623 3.18 -16.75 0.70
C PRO A 623 4.21 -15.60 0.55
N PHE A 624 4.90 -15.20 1.62
CA PHE A 624 5.83 -14.06 1.65
C PHE A 624 7.29 -14.43 1.35
N ASP A 625 7.54 -15.68 0.94
CA ASP A 625 8.85 -16.13 0.46
C ASP A 625 9.20 -15.47 -0.88
N HIS A 626 10.50 -15.33 -1.18
CA HIS A 626 10.93 -14.53 -2.32
C HIS A 626 12.28 -14.94 -2.94
N PRO A 627 12.53 -14.57 -4.21
CA PRO A 627 13.85 -14.61 -4.82
C PRO A 627 14.88 -13.73 -4.09
N GLN A 628 16.16 -13.97 -4.35
CA GLN A 628 17.25 -13.09 -3.93
C GLN A 628 17.06 -11.70 -4.54
N LEU A 629 17.58 -10.67 -3.87
CA LEU A 629 17.60 -9.31 -4.36
C LEU A 629 18.89 -8.60 -3.96
N PHE A 630 19.45 -7.77 -4.85
CA PHE A 630 20.55 -6.87 -4.51
C PHE A 630 20.02 -5.44 -4.56
N ILE A 631 19.87 -4.84 -3.39
CA ILE A 631 19.15 -3.58 -3.20
C ILE A 631 20.18 -2.44 -3.13
N PRO A 632 20.05 -1.38 -3.95
CA PRO A 632 20.82 -0.16 -3.72
C PRO A 632 20.64 0.34 -2.28
N ASN A 633 21.73 0.61 -1.58
CA ASN A 633 21.73 1.04 -0.18
C ASN A 633 22.59 2.30 0.00
N GLY A 634 22.32 3.30 -0.84
CA GLY A 634 23.08 4.54 -0.94
C GLY A 634 24.46 4.36 -1.54
N HIS A 635 25.35 5.27 -1.19
CA HIS A 635 26.68 5.40 -1.76
C HIS A 635 27.74 5.42 -0.65
N PRO A 636 28.93 4.81 -0.85
CA PRO A 636 30.04 4.94 0.08
C PRO A 636 30.33 6.43 0.37
N GLY A 637 30.45 6.75 1.66
CA GLY A 637 30.56 8.13 2.14
C GLY A 637 29.26 8.64 2.77
N ASP A 638 28.97 9.92 2.61
CA ASP A 638 27.88 10.64 3.28
C ASP A 638 27.30 11.75 2.38
N GLN A 639 26.58 12.71 2.97
CA GLN A 639 25.96 13.83 2.27
C GLN A 639 26.96 14.90 1.79
N ASN A 640 28.22 14.82 2.19
CA ASN A 640 29.27 15.76 1.84
C ASN A 640 30.33 15.15 0.92
N SER A 641 30.44 13.82 0.88
CA SER A 641 31.43 13.12 0.06
C SER A 641 30.91 11.78 -0.45
N VAL A 642 31.05 11.57 -1.76
CA VAL A 642 30.77 10.30 -2.45
C VAL A 642 31.87 10.02 -3.46
N THR A 643 32.02 8.74 -3.84
CA THR A 643 33.00 8.33 -4.87
C THR A 643 32.35 8.32 -6.24
N ASN A 644 32.86 9.13 -7.17
CA ASN A 644 32.43 9.13 -8.59
C ASN A 644 32.86 7.83 -9.28
N ASP A 645 31.96 7.21 -10.04
CA ASP A 645 32.19 5.98 -10.80
C ASP A 645 32.89 6.19 -12.15
N GLY A 646 33.20 7.46 -12.50
CA GLY A 646 33.80 7.88 -13.76
C GLY A 646 32.79 8.28 -14.84
N SER A 647 31.49 8.12 -14.58
CA SER A 647 30.39 8.49 -15.49
C SER A 647 29.61 9.74 -15.06
N GLY A 648 30.02 10.38 -13.96
CA GLY A 648 29.27 11.49 -13.34
C GLY A 648 28.27 11.05 -12.27
N LYS A 649 28.24 9.75 -11.95
CA LYS A 649 27.38 9.15 -10.92
C LYS A 649 28.22 8.66 -9.75
N ALA A 650 27.61 8.51 -8.59
CA ALA A 650 28.25 7.93 -7.42
C ALA A 650 28.23 6.40 -7.51
N THR A 651 29.33 5.76 -7.11
CA THR A 651 29.38 4.31 -6.89
C THR A 651 28.28 3.88 -5.91
N THR A 652 27.59 2.78 -6.18
CA THR A 652 26.45 2.32 -5.38
C THR A 652 26.86 1.20 -4.44
N ALA A 653 26.51 1.32 -3.16
CA ALA A 653 26.60 0.22 -2.20
C ALA A 653 25.36 -0.68 -2.34
N LEU A 654 25.55 -2.00 -2.31
CA LEU A 654 24.46 -2.97 -2.42
C LEU A 654 24.25 -3.71 -1.10
N LEU A 655 22.99 -3.87 -0.71
CA LEU A 655 22.54 -4.79 0.33
C LEU A 655 22.01 -6.06 -0.33
N GLU A 656 22.56 -7.22 0.04
CA GLU A 656 22.03 -8.50 -0.42
C GLU A 656 20.88 -8.96 0.50
N LEU A 657 19.74 -9.26 -0.11
CA LEU A 657 18.65 -10.00 0.49
C LEU A 657 18.69 -11.43 -0.07
N PRO A 658 18.92 -12.46 0.76
CA PRO A 658 19.04 -13.84 0.29
C PRO A 658 17.70 -14.37 -0.23
N ALA A 659 17.73 -15.37 -1.12
CA ALA A 659 16.51 -16.07 -1.53
C ALA A 659 15.93 -16.87 -0.35
N VAL A 660 14.62 -16.80 -0.14
CA VAL A 660 13.90 -17.47 0.95
C VAL A 660 12.89 -18.46 0.35
N GLY A 661 12.84 -19.68 0.89
CA GLY A 661 11.85 -20.70 0.51
C GLY A 661 10.57 -20.61 1.33
N ARG A 662 9.58 -21.44 1.00
CA ARG A 662 8.27 -21.48 1.68
C ARG A 662 8.32 -21.60 3.22
N ASN A 663 9.38 -22.19 3.76
CA ASN A 663 9.56 -22.41 5.20
C ASN A 663 10.03 -21.16 5.96
N GLY A 664 10.35 -20.08 5.24
CA GLY A 664 10.82 -18.82 5.81
C GLY A 664 12.34 -18.76 5.97
N GLY A 665 12.79 -17.58 6.39
CA GLY A 665 14.18 -17.24 6.69
C GLY A 665 14.31 -16.60 8.07
N SER A 666 15.38 -15.84 8.27
CA SER A 666 15.58 -15.07 9.49
C SER A 666 14.42 -14.11 9.73
N PRO A 667 13.96 -13.94 10.98
CA PRO A 667 12.96 -12.93 11.31
C PRO A 667 13.40 -11.52 10.87
N LEU A 668 12.46 -10.78 10.28
CA LEU A 668 12.63 -9.37 9.95
C LEU A 668 12.86 -8.54 11.22
N ALA A 669 13.93 -7.74 11.22
CA ALA A 669 14.23 -6.77 12.27
C ALA A 669 13.45 -5.46 12.05
N SER A 670 13.16 -4.75 13.13
CA SER A 670 12.50 -3.45 13.07
C SER A 670 13.44 -2.37 12.51
N PHE A 671 12.87 -1.31 11.94
CA PHE A 671 13.65 -0.18 11.44
C PHE A 671 14.51 0.45 12.53
N LEU A 672 15.82 0.64 12.26
CA LEU A 672 16.82 1.17 13.18
C LEU A 672 16.97 0.42 14.54
N GLU A 673 16.50 -0.84 14.64
CA GLU A 673 16.55 -1.63 15.88
C GLU A 673 17.97 -1.74 16.48
N ASN A 674 18.98 -1.89 15.61
CA ASN A 674 20.39 -1.99 16.00
C ASN A 674 21.11 -0.63 16.15
N SER A 675 20.41 0.47 15.90
CA SER A 675 20.95 1.83 15.92
C SER A 675 20.35 2.70 17.02
N ALA A 676 19.31 2.20 17.71
CA ALA A 676 18.65 2.87 18.81
C ALA A 676 19.39 2.65 20.15
N PRO A 677 19.63 3.70 20.97
CA PRO A 677 20.04 3.50 22.36
C PRO A 677 18.95 2.69 23.11
N ALA A 678 19.36 1.86 24.08
CA ALA A 678 18.49 0.87 24.74
C ALA A 678 17.15 1.42 25.30
N ALA A 679 17.04 2.73 25.56
CA ALA A 679 15.83 3.40 26.02
C ALA A 679 14.76 3.66 24.92
N ALA A 680 15.11 3.52 23.64
CA ALA A 680 14.20 3.69 22.49
C ALA A 680 13.74 2.35 21.89
N GLN A 681 14.21 1.23 22.44
CA GLN A 681 13.71 -0.09 22.07
C GLN A 681 12.34 -0.29 22.72
N SER A 682 11.32 -0.56 21.90
CA SER A 682 10.06 -1.09 22.43
C SER A 682 10.37 -2.33 23.25
N PRO A 683 9.68 -2.60 24.38
CA PRO A 683 9.90 -3.84 25.12
C PRO A 683 9.76 -4.98 24.12
N THR A 684 10.85 -5.73 23.96
CA THR A 684 10.88 -6.92 23.11
C THR A 684 9.64 -7.74 23.44
N PRO A 685 8.89 -8.24 22.44
CA PRO A 685 7.85 -9.19 22.70
C PRO A 685 8.51 -10.32 23.49
N VAL A 686 8.01 -10.58 24.70
CA VAL A 686 8.31 -11.83 25.40
C VAL A 686 8.07 -12.92 24.36
N GLN A 687 9.15 -13.57 23.93
CA GLN A 687 9.04 -14.69 23.02
C GLN A 687 8.00 -15.64 23.61
N PRO A 688 7.00 -16.10 22.85
CA PRO A 688 6.36 -17.35 23.21
C PRO A 688 7.45 -18.40 23.05
N THR A 689 8.17 -18.69 24.13
CA THR A 689 9.19 -19.73 24.11
C THR A 689 8.50 -21.06 23.87
N SER A 690 8.89 -21.64 22.75
CA SER A 690 8.93 -23.07 22.39
C SER A 690 7.62 -23.85 22.38
N ASN A 691 7.20 -24.20 21.16
CA ASN A 691 6.72 -25.55 20.90
C ASN A 691 7.89 -26.53 21.15
N PRO A 692 7.67 -27.70 21.77
CA PRO A 692 8.76 -28.58 22.16
C PRO A 692 9.40 -29.21 20.93
N LEU A 693 10.72 -29.03 20.81
CA LEU A 693 11.54 -29.92 19.99
C LEU A 693 11.42 -31.33 20.57
N GLU A 694 11.16 -32.31 19.71
CA GLU A 694 11.32 -33.73 20.00
C GLU A 694 12.70 -33.99 20.62
N GLY A 695 12.73 -34.62 21.80
CA GLY A 695 13.97 -35.03 22.48
C GLY A 695 14.23 -34.44 23.87
N SER A 696 13.21 -34.07 24.66
CA SER A 696 13.43 -33.66 26.06
C SER A 696 13.59 -34.86 26.99
N ILE A 697 14.75 -34.93 27.66
CA ILE A 697 15.06 -35.85 28.76
C ILE A 697 14.06 -35.69 29.90
N THR A 698 13.52 -36.81 30.37
CA THR A 698 12.58 -36.88 31.50
C THR A 698 13.29 -37.33 32.77
N GLN A 699 12.64 -37.19 33.93
CA GLN A 699 13.17 -37.68 35.21
C GLN A 699 13.46 -39.20 35.20
N GLN A 700 12.80 -39.97 34.33
CA GLN A 700 13.05 -41.41 34.17
C GLN A 700 14.37 -41.71 33.43
N ASP A 701 14.90 -40.74 32.70
CA ASP A 701 16.16 -40.85 31.96
C ASP A 701 17.37 -40.48 32.84
N CYS A 702 17.14 -40.01 34.07
CA CYS A 702 18.19 -39.67 35.02
C CYS A 702 18.71 -40.90 35.80
N PRO A 703 20.03 -40.96 36.10
CA PRO A 703 20.59 -42.01 36.95
C PRO A 703 19.91 -42.08 38.33
N PRO A 704 19.89 -43.25 38.99
CA PRO A 704 19.41 -43.38 40.37
C PRO A 704 20.15 -42.39 41.30
N ASN A 705 19.41 -41.71 42.18
CA ASN A 705 19.87 -40.63 43.06
C ASN A 705 20.22 -39.29 42.38
N SER A 706 19.76 -39.06 41.15
CA SER A 706 19.85 -37.75 40.49
C SER A 706 18.48 -37.11 40.31
N THR A 707 18.42 -35.79 40.46
CA THR A 707 17.22 -34.96 40.25
C THR A 707 17.38 -34.17 38.96
N LEU A 708 16.38 -34.22 38.08
CA LEU A 708 16.34 -33.39 36.89
C LEU A 708 16.07 -31.94 37.29
N GLN A 709 17.00 -31.04 37.00
CA GLN A 709 16.85 -29.60 37.26
C GLN A 709 16.92 -28.82 35.96
N PHE A 710 16.17 -27.72 35.90
CA PHE A 710 16.20 -26.78 34.79
C PHE A 710 17.22 -25.68 35.08
N VAL A 711 18.26 -25.59 34.25
CA VAL A 711 19.28 -24.54 34.31
C VAL A 711 19.28 -23.72 33.02
N ALA A 712 19.95 -22.58 33.01
CA ALA A 712 20.02 -21.71 31.83
C ALA A 712 20.65 -22.46 30.64
N GLY A 713 19.80 -22.99 29.75
CA GLY A 713 20.20 -23.79 28.59
C GLY A 713 19.52 -25.16 28.46
N GLY A 714 18.76 -25.65 29.46
CA GLY A 714 17.99 -26.90 29.35
C GLY A 714 17.85 -27.70 30.65
N TYR A 715 17.23 -28.88 30.56
CA TYR A 715 17.14 -29.83 31.67
C TYR A 715 18.43 -30.64 31.80
N VAL A 716 18.95 -30.82 33.02
CA VAL A 716 20.16 -31.60 33.33
C VAL A 716 19.90 -32.47 34.55
N CYS A 717 20.34 -33.73 34.54
CA CYS A 717 20.31 -34.60 35.72
C CYS A 717 21.44 -34.23 36.67
N ILE A 718 21.11 -33.78 37.88
CA ILE A 718 22.09 -33.43 38.92
C ILE A 718 22.05 -34.50 39.99
N SER A 719 23.17 -35.17 40.24
CA SER A 719 23.30 -36.12 41.35
C SER A 719 23.10 -35.38 42.68
N ASN A 720 22.20 -35.88 43.53
CA ASN A 720 21.99 -35.36 44.88
C ASN A 720 23.21 -35.56 45.78
#